data_AF-A0A3N0ZRE0-F1
#
_entry.id   AF-A0A3N0ZRE0-F1
#
_cell.length_a   1.000
_cell.length_b   1.000
_cell.length_c   1.000
_cell.angle_alpha   90.00
_cell.angle_beta   90.00
_cell.angle_gamma   90.00
#
_symmetry.space_group_name_H-M   'P 1'
#
loop_
_entity.id
_entity.type
_entity.pdbx_description
1 polymer ?
#
loop_
_entity_poly.entity_id
_entity_poly.type
_entity_poly.pdbx_seq_one_letter_code
_entity_poly.pdbx_strand_id
1 'polypeptide(L)'
;MERVSKKYKINIFRLVLFLSLFGISLNLQAQSWVSEAQQGGFIIKKVVSDTAIAIGQPFSYTIYYTIPAGATNVMITDALPSGVMFLGASYNNACGTPTVISPTINQMGGTYSLSWGSVPMGCTGSFTITVAFPNGVTCPGTSVRNNVCLTGTVAGKMYEFCTGYVNTKALATNPWHVNKYPIGAAWQGGNCPYASSSDTITYQICVYKDVGTTGQLNLVNGVVTDTLPTGAILVSSNCGATQTGNVITWNVGNLSATQMYNQVCCQFKVYYPNSLFPSGTSITNQATLLGQLGGPNQPCSSFSNQSQQTCVQLVSITNGSLYKWVYTNRQPGCGGQFLIYVCNTGTTSLPLTIRDTLPNTLTGYSLGSVWNLNPSLSGGILTVVDTLAAGQCGYIYINFTIPANASIGSTITNCAYMSFGAGAPPSVACASFVVDAPSSQPCLWKEVCSKQTSYTPGSTFRYRLRIQNIGGLPLTGATLTDQLDPNLEYVGNPSYYQSNSWNTPCTTSPSNPWNGVSLSYNSGTNIVTATLPSIPAVCQNIFYVNCGMYGTSGVPYYFIEFDVKVRDTSALGSVPNKFSLTGGSLGTTTYTSNIDYILVTGEVGFSLDKGVKKPADQNYASSVTTTAGSTVNYKLKMNSIGTAALRYVTFADLLPRDASPSDQKILTLCGPRGTSGNFDVAYNSFI
;
A
#
# COMPACT_ATOMS: atom_id res chain seq x y z
N MET A 1 -50.94 -22.83 -41.21
CA MET A 1 -50.81 -24.15 -40.56
C MET A 1 -50.11 -23.89 -39.24
N GLU A 2 -50.87 -23.56 -38.20
CA GLU A 2 -51.37 -24.52 -37.18
C GLU A 2 -50.21 -25.02 -36.30
N ARG A 3 -50.21 -24.97 -34.96
CA ARG A 3 -51.25 -24.67 -33.95
C ARG A 3 -50.56 -24.64 -32.55
N VAL A 4 -51.08 -23.82 -31.62
CA VAL A 4 -51.33 -24.13 -30.17
C VAL A 4 -50.09 -24.17 -29.24
N SER A 5 -50.00 -23.58 -28.02
CA SER A 5 -50.98 -22.98 -27.09
C SER A 5 -50.32 -22.24 -25.90
N LYS A 6 -50.92 -21.09 -25.55
CA LYS A 6 -51.25 -20.49 -24.23
C LYS A 6 -50.36 -20.66 -22.98
N LYS A 7 -49.96 -19.47 -22.48
CA LYS A 7 -50.17 -18.86 -21.14
C LYS A 7 -49.98 -19.70 -19.86
N TYR A 8 -49.05 -19.27 -19.00
CA TYR A 8 -49.26 -19.10 -17.55
C TYR A 8 -48.33 -18.00 -16.98
N LYS A 9 -48.91 -16.81 -16.70
CA LYS A 9 -48.45 -15.87 -15.66
C LYS A 9 -49.16 -16.32 -14.38
N ILE A 10 -48.46 -16.57 -13.27
CA ILE A 10 -48.98 -16.50 -11.88
C ILE A 10 -47.85 -16.80 -10.85
N ASN A 11 -47.71 -15.87 -9.89
CA ASN A 11 -47.22 -15.98 -8.50
C ASN A 11 -45.74 -16.32 -8.16
N ILE A 12 -44.85 -15.32 -8.23
CA ILE A 12 -43.60 -15.24 -7.43
C ILE A 12 -43.90 -14.44 -6.14
N PHE A 13 -44.79 -14.94 -5.29
CA PHE A 13 -45.04 -14.31 -3.97
C PHE A 13 -45.34 -15.31 -2.84
N ARG A 14 -44.99 -16.60 -3.01
CA ARG A 14 -45.17 -17.64 -1.97
C ARG A 14 -44.00 -18.63 -1.89
N LEU A 15 -42.77 -18.14 -1.99
CA LEU A 15 -41.56 -18.91 -1.67
C LEU A 15 -40.67 -18.23 -0.60
N VAL A 16 -41.28 -17.39 0.25
CA VAL A 16 -40.60 -16.71 1.38
C VAL A 16 -41.24 -17.05 2.73
N LEU A 17 -42.33 -17.84 2.75
CA LEU A 17 -43.11 -18.09 3.98
C LEU A 17 -43.13 -19.55 4.47
N PHE A 18 -42.15 -20.37 4.08
CA PHE A 18 -42.05 -21.78 4.52
C PHE A 18 -40.62 -22.20 4.90
N LEU A 19 -39.87 -21.27 5.52
CA LEU A 19 -38.57 -21.54 6.15
C LEU A 19 -38.51 -20.96 7.59
N SER A 20 -39.66 -20.81 8.24
CA SER A 20 -39.77 -20.21 9.58
C SER A 20 -40.15 -21.17 10.70
N LEU A 21 -40.19 -22.49 10.45
CA LEU A 21 -40.52 -23.47 11.49
C LEU A 21 -39.55 -24.65 11.42
N PHE A 22 -38.64 -24.68 12.40
CA PHE A 22 -37.60 -25.67 12.69
C PHE A 22 -36.41 -25.77 11.71
N GLY A 23 -35.27 -25.19 12.12
CA GLY A 23 -33.99 -25.42 11.45
C GLY A 23 -32.88 -24.52 12.01
N ILE A 24 -32.23 -25.02 13.07
CA ILE A 24 -30.81 -24.84 13.42
C ILE A 24 -30.22 -23.48 13.00
N SER A 25 -30.03 -22.60 13.97
CA SER A 25 -29.17 -21.42 13.86
C SER A 25 -27.76 -21.83 13.42
N LEU A 26 -27.52 -21.84 12.11
CA LEU A 26 -26.18 -21.73 11.57
C LEU A 26 -25.67 -20.35 12.00
N ASN A 27 -24.91 -20.33 13.08
CA ASN A 27 -23.99 -19.23 13.40
C ASN A 27 -22.97 -19.13 12.26
N LEU A 28 -23.36 -18.52 11.15
CA LEU A 28 -22.42 -17.80 10.30
C LEU A 28 -21.85 -16.72 11.20
N GLN A 29 -20.69 -16.98 11.82
CA GLN A 29 -20.02 -16.00 12.66
C GLN A 29 -19.69 -14.79 11.78
N ALA A 30 -20.57 -13.79 11.80
CA ALA A 30 -20.27 -12.47 11.28
C ALA A 30 -18.95 -12.02 11.93
N GLN A 31 -18.04 -11.50 11.11
CA GLN A 31 -16.74 -11.05 11.59
C GLN A 31 -16.94 -9.94 12.62
N SER A 32 -16.79 -10.27 13.90
CA SER A 32 -17.06 -9.31 14.97
C SER A 32 -15.85 -8.40 15.15
N TRP A 33 -16.04 -7.12 14.87
CA TRP A 33 -15.03 -6.07 15.07
C TRP A 33 -15.07 -5.49 16.50
N VAL A 34 -16.09 -5.84 17.28
CA VAL A 34 -16.31 -5.39 18.66
C VAL A 34 -16.93 -6.50 19.51
N SER A 35 -16.58 -6.57 20.78
CA SER A 35 -17.14 -7.54 21.72
C SER A 35 -17.17 -6.97 23.13
N GLU A 36 -18.24 -7.20 23.89
CA GLU A 36 -18.45 -6.66 25.24
C GLU A 36 -18.94 -7.76 26.19
N ALA A 37 -18.53 -7.68 27.45
CA ALA A 37 -19.01 -8.53 28.52
C ALA A 37 -19.12 -7.74 29.83
N GLN A 38 -20.07 -8.12 30.68
CA GLN A 38 -20.28 -7.51 31.99
C GLN A 38 -20.72 -8.53 33.04
N GLN A 39 -20.16 -8.45 34.25
CA GLN A 39 -20.59 -9.21 35.43
C GLN A 39 -20.22 -8.46 36.70
N GLY A 40 -21.08 -8.49 37.73
CA GLY A 40 -20.73 -7.97 39.06
C GLY A 40 -20.37 -6.48 39.10
N GLY A 41 -20.85 -5.68 38.15
CA GLY A 41 -20.50 -4.26 38.00
C GLY A 41 -19.19 -4.01 37.24
N PHE A 42 -18.44 -5.06 36.89
CA PHE A 42 -17.34 -4.97 35.95
C PHE A 42 -17.86 -4.99 34.51
N ILE A 43 -17.25 -4.20 33.63
CA ILE A 43 -17.53 -4.19 32.19
C ILE A 43 -16.19 -4.23 31.46
N ILE A 44 -16.08 -5.03 30.41
CA ILE A 44 -14.94 -5.01 29.47
C ILE A 44 -15.46 -5.05 28.04
N LYS A 45 -14.86 -4.24 27.17
CA LYS A 45 -15.18 -4.16 25.74
C LYS A 45 -13.91 -4.12 24.93
N LYS A 46 -13.83 -4.93 23.88
CA LYS A 46 -12.71 -4.99 22.96
C LYS A 46 -13.15 -4.57 21.55
N VAL A 47 -12.35 -3.75 20.89
CA VAL A 47 -12.55 -3.27 19.52
C VAL A 47 -11.27 -3.48 18.72
N VAL A 48 -11.38 -3.89 17.47
CA VAL A 48 -10.25 -3.93 16.53
C VAL A 48 -10.38 -2.85 15.46
N SER A 49 -9.26 -2.23 15.07
CA SER A 49 -9.25 -1.10 14.13
C SER A 49 -9.64 -1.46 12.69
N ASP A 50 -9.35 -2.70 12.28
CA ASP A 50 -9.70 -3.25 10.96
C ASP A 50 -9.79 -4.77 11.08
N THR A 51 -10.54 -5.40 10.19
CA THR A 51 -10.80 -6.84 10.16
C THR A 51 -10.05 -7.55 9.01
N ALA A 52 -9.55 -6.81 8.02
CA ALA A 52 -8.72 -7.35 6.94
C ALA A 52 -7.46 -6.49 6.71
N ILE A 53 -6.29 -7.04 7.04
CA ILE A 53 -5.05 -6.26 7.14
C ILE A 53 -3.99 -6.83 6.20
N ALA A 54 -3.41 -5.98 5.35
CA ALA A 54 -2.24 -6.35 4.56
C ALA A 54 -1.06 -6.68 5.48
N ILE A 55 -0.36 -7.79 5.23
CA ILE A 55 0.79 -8.17 6.05
C ILE A 55 1.85 -7.04 6.07
N GLY A 56 2.43 -6.79 7.24
CA GLY A 56 3.32 -5.65 7.49
C GLY A 56 2.61 -4.32 7.81
N GLN A 57 1.29 -4.21 7.65
CA GLN A 57 0.52 -3.03 8.05
C GLN A 57 0.15 -3.10 9.55
N PRO A 58 0.42 -2.05 10.35
CA PRO A 58 -0.03 -1.96 11.73
C PRO A 58 -1.55 -1.84 11.87
N PHE A 59 -2.10 -2.45 12.93
CA PHE A 59 -3.48 -2.31 13.37
C PHE A 59 -3.56 -2.38 14.91
N SER A 60 -4.71 -2.09 15.52
CA SER A 60 -4.82 -2.01 16.98
C SER A 60 -6.01 -2.75 17.58
N TYR A 61 -5.84 -3.21 18.82
CA TYR A 61 -6.91 -3.60 19.72
C TYR A 61 -7.09 -2.53 20.79
N THR A 62 -8.29 -1.97 20.91
CA THR A 62 -8.64 -1.04 22.01
C THR A 62 -9.56 -1.75 22.99
N ILE A 63 -9.17 -1.76 24.26
CA ILE A 63 -9.91 -2.38 25.35
C ILE A 63 -10.42 -1.26 26.25
N TYR A 64 -11.74 -1.20 26.44
CA TYR A 64 -12.40 -0.34 27.42
C TYR A 64 -12.80 -1.20 28.61
N TYR A 65 -12.70 -0.66 29.82
CA TYR A 65 -13.05 -1.38 31.03
C TYR A 65 -13.72 -0.47 32.06
N THR A 66 -14.62 -1.01 32.87
CA THR A 66 -15.20 -0.37 34.06
C THR A 66 -15.00 -1.30 35.25
N ILE A 67 -14.51 -0.74 36.36
CA ILE A 67 -14.28 -1.43 37.62
C ILE A 67 -15.17 -0.79 38.70
N PRO A 68 -16.00 -1.57 39.41
CA PRO A 68 -16.85 -1.05 40.47
C PRO A 68 -16.04 -0.61 41.69
N ALA A 69 -16.60 0.32 42.47
CA ALA A 69 -15.99 0.79 43.71
C ALA A 69 -15.80 -0.35 44.72
N GLY A 70 -14.69 -0.33 45.45
CA GLY A 70 -14.36 -1.33 46.47
C GLY A 70 -13.90 -2.67 45.89
N ALA A 71 -13.61 -2.75 44.59
CA ALA A 71 -13.05 -3.95 43.99
C ALA A 71 -11.59 -4.17 44.43
N THR A 72 -11.19 -5.42 44.63
CA THR A 72 -9.83 -5.82 44.98
C THR A 72 -9.32 -6.93 44.07
N ASN A 73 -8.00 -7.11 44.01
CA ASN A 73 -7.34 -8.13 43.19
C ASN A 73 -7.81 -8.12 41.73
N VAL A 74 -7.95 -6.91 41.15
CA VAL A 74 -8.44 -6.74 39.79
C VAL A 74 -7.30 -6.97 38.82
N MET A 75 -7.51 -7.81 37.81
CA MET A 75 -6.55 -8.03 36.72
C MET A 75 -7.32 -8.09 35.40
N ILE A 76 -6.87 -7.31 34.42
CA ILE A 76 -7.37 -7.34 33.05
C ILE A 76 -6.24 -7.86 32.17
N THR A 77 -6.53 -8.92 31.42
CA THR A 77 -5.52 -9.67 30.67
C THR A 77 -5.93 -9.85 29.23
N ASP A 78 -5.04 -9.48 28.32
CA ASP A 78 -5.16 -9.69 26.88
C ASP A 78 -4.02 -10.61 26.41
N ALA A 79 -4.37 -11.84 26.05
CA ALA A 79 -3.41 -12.80 25.51
C ALA A 79 -3.34 -12.59 23.99
N LEU A 80 -2.31 -11.89 23.51
CA LEU A 80 -2.11 -11.63 22.11
C LEU A 80 -1.93 -12.95 21.35
N PRO A 81 -2.63 -13.13 20.21
CA PRO A 81 -2.46 -14.32 19.40
C PRO A 81 -1.02 -14.45 18.88
N SER A 82 -0.48 -15.67 18.86
CA SER A 82 0.87 -15.95 18.35
C SER A 82 1.05 -15.63 16.86
N GLY A 83 -0.03 -15.33 16.13
CA GLY A 83 0.00 -14.92 14.71
C GLY A 83 0.25 -13.44 14.47
N VAL A 84 0.32 -12.61 15.54
CA VAL A 84 0.62 -11.18 15.43
C VAL A 84 1.84 -10.81 16.28
N MET A 85 2.59 -9.82 15.80
CA MET A 85 3.71 -9.23 16.53
C MET A 85 3.27 -7.99 17.30
N PHE A 86 3.72 -7.85 18.54
CA PHE A 86 3.49 -6.68 19.38
C PHE A 86 4.32 -5.49 18.91
N LEU A 87 3.68 -4.35 18.65
CA LEU A 87 4.34 -3.10 18.24
C LEU A 87 4.36 -2.04 19.32
N GLY A 88 3.61 -2.22 20.40
CA GLY A 88 3.52 -1.28 21.51
C GLY A 88 2.14 -1.26 22.13
N ALA A 89 2.03 -0.66 23.31
CA ALA A 89 0.75 -0.44 23.99
C ALA A 89 0.77 0.86 24.79
N SER A 90 -0.41 1.30 25.15
CA SER A 90 -0.69 2.56 25.84
C SER A 90 -1.91 2.35 26.75
N TYR A 91 -1.91 2.89 27.97
CA TYR A 91 -2.99 2.75 28.95
C TYR A 91 -3.18 4.04 29.75
N ASN A 92 -4.40 4.27 30.25
CA ASN A 92 -4.64 5.33 31.22
C ASN A 92 -4.71 4.83 32.67
N ASN A 93 -4.56 5.77 33.62
CA ASN A 93 -4.57 5.52 35.06
C ASN A 93 -5.91 5.91 35.71
N ALA A 94 -7.03 5.80 35.00
CA ALA A 94 -8.34 6.22 35.52
C ALA A 94 -8.76 5.46 36.79
N CYS A 95 -8.27 4.24 36.97
CA CYS A 95 -8.47 3.39 38.14
C CYS A 95 -7.30 3.41 39.12
N GLY A 96 -6.45 4.44 39.06
CA GLY A 96 -5.14 4.46 39.69
C GLY A 96 -4.07 3.77 38.84
N THR A 97 -2.82 3.86 39.26
CA THR A 97 -1.68 3.28 38.53
C THR A 97 -1.70 1.75 38.63
N PRO A 98 -1.87 1.01 37.52
CA PRO A 98 -1.77 -0.44 37.52
C PRO A 98 -0.31 -0.91 37.57
N THR A 99 -0.12 -2.16 37.99
CA THR A 99 1.06 -2.93 37.61
C THR A 99 0.85 -3.46 36.19
N VAL A 100 1.87 -3.30 35.32
CA VAL A 100 1.77 -3.64 33.90
C VAL A 100 2.69 -4.80 33.56
N ILE A 101 2.16 -5.80 32.86
CA ILE A 101 2.94 -6.81 32.15
C ILE A 101 2.79 -6.53 30.66
N SER A 102 3.90 -6.44 29.93
CA SER A 102 3.91 -6.18 28.49
C SER A 102 4.83 -7.15 27.76
N PRO A 103 4.43 -7.63 26.57
CA PRO A 103 5.36 -8.29 25.65
C PRO A 103 6.48 -7.33 25.24
N THR A 104 7.60 -7.89 24.78
CA THR A 104 8.68 -7.09 24.16
C THR A 104 8.29 -6.69 22.74
N ILE A 105 8.82 -5.56 22.25
CA ILE A 105 8.55 -5.10 20.88
C ILE A 105 9.01 -6.15 19.87
N ASN A 106 8.17 -6.40 18.86
CA ASN A 106 8.26 -7.46 17.85
C ASN A 106 8.08 -8.90 18.38
N GLN A 107 7.75 -9.11 19.65
CA GLN A 107 7.41 -10.43 20.17
C GLN A 107 6.14 -10.96 19.50
N MET A 108 6.15 -12.23 19.09
CA MET A 108 4.96 -12.93 18.62
C MET A 108 4.07 -13.33 19.80
N GLY A 109 2.80 -12.93 19.77
CA GLY A 109 1.85 -13.16 20.86
C GLY A 109 2.32 -12.57 22.19
N GLY A 110 2.07 -13.29 23.28
CA GLY A 110 2.39 -12.87 24.65
C GLY A 110 1.21 -12.21 25.36
N THR A 111 1.41 -11.87 26.63
CA THR A 111 0.34 -11.34 27.49
C THR A 111 0.58 -9.88 27.79
N TYR A 112 -0.42 -9.05 27.50
CA TYR A 112 -0.50 -7.70 28.04
C TYR A 112 -1.51 -7.70 29.19
N SER A 113 -1.13 -7.23 30.38
CA SER A 113 -2.07 -7.15 31.50
C SER A 113 -1.87 -5.92 32.36
N LEU A 114 -2.99 -5.46 32.93
CA LEU A 114 -3.06 -4.41 33.94
C LEU A 114 -3.64 -5.00 35.22
N SER A 115 -3.02 -4.76 36.38
CA SER A 115 -3.54 -5.23 37.66
C SER A 115 -3.54 -4.16 38.76
N TRP A 116 -4.53 -4.24 39.64
CA TRP A 116 -4.75 -3.35 40.77
C TRP A 116 -5.02 -4.17 42.04
N GLY A 117 -4.28 -3.90 43.11
CA GLY A 117 -4.54 -4.54 44.40
C GLY A 117 -5.90 -4.13 45.00
N SER A 118 -6.27 -2.85 44.85
CA SER A 118 -7.54 -2.29 45.29
C SER A 118 -7.95 -1.10 44.43
N VAL A 119 -9.25 -0.97 44.18
CA VAL A 119 -9.89 0.12 43.43
C VAL A 119 -11.01 0.70 44.32
N PRO A 120 -10.68 1.70 45.18
CA PRO A 120 -11.62 2.20 46.19
C PRO A 120 -12.83 2.92 45.60
N MET A 121 -12.65 3.61 44.47
CA MET A 121 -13.70 4.36 43.77
C MET A 121 -13.97 3.72 42.41
N GLY A 122 -15.23 3.76 41.97
CA GLY A 122 -15.61 3.24 40.65
C GLY A 122 -14.95 4.06 39.54
N CYS A 123 -14.49 3.39 38.50
CA CYS A 123 -13.73 4.01 37.42
C CYS A 123 -13.95 3.28 36.10
N THR A 124 -13.75 4.00 35.00
CA THR A 124 -13.73 3.48 33.64
C THR A 124 -12.42 3.90 32.99
N GLY A 125 -11.72 2.97 32.35
CA GLY A 125 -10.47 3.23 31.68
C GLY A 125 -10.38 2.50 30.35
N SER A 126 -9.23 2.63 29.69
CA SER A 126 -8.91 1.83 28.52
C SER A 126 -7.40 1.70 28.34
N PHE A 127 -7.03 0.74 27.50
CA PHE A 127 -5.71 0.61 26.94
C PHE A 127 -5.81 0.18 25.47
N THR A 128 -4.81 0.56 24.68
CA THR A 128 -4.69 0.17 23.27
C THR A 128 -3.40 -0.58 23.05
N ILE A 129 -3.49 -1.73 22.37
CA ILE A 129 -2.36 -2.56 21.95
C ILE A 129 -2.24 -2.46 20.43
N THR A 130 -1.07 -2.05 19.94
CA THR A 130 -0.74 -1.99 18.52
C THR A 130 0.00 -3.26 18.10
N VAL A 131 -0.41 -3.86 17.00
CA VAL A 131 0.14 -5.11 16.47
C VAL A 131 0.25 -5.08 14.95
N ALA A 132 0.94 -6.04 14.36
CA ALA A 132 0.90 -6.30 12.93
C ALA A 132 0.96 -7.81 12.65
N PHE A 133 0.51 -8.20 11.46
CA PHE A 133 0.94 -9.49 10.91
C PHE A 133 2.38 -9.35 10.40
N PRO A 134 3.30 -10.26 10.77
CA PRO A 134 4.67 -10.26 10.26
C PRO A 134 4.77 -10.12 8.73
N ASN A 135 5.49 -9.10 8.27
CA ASN A 135 5.63 -8.81 6.85
C ASN A 135 6.40 -9.92 6.12
N GLY A 136 6.04 -10.20 4.87
CA GLY A 136 6.67 -11.20 4.03
C GLY A 136 6.39 -12.67 4.40
N VAL A 137 5.90 -12.97 5.61
CA VAL A 137 5.86 -14.35 6.12
C VAL A 137 4.48 -14.84 6.55
N THR A 138 3.55 -13.97 6.92
CA THR A 138 2.21 -14.40 7.34
C THR A 138 1.37 -14.84 6.14
N CYS A 139 0.80 -16.04 6.23
CA CYS A 139 0.04 -16.63 5.13
C CYS A 139 -1.28 -15.93 4.88
N PRO A 140 -1.70 -15.79 3.60
CA PRO A 140 -2.96 -15.16 3.25
C PRO A 140 -4.11 -15.93 3.87
N GLY A 141 -5.03 -15.19 4.47
CA GLY A 141 -6.17 -15.75 5.18
C GLY A 141 -5.90 -16.28 6.59
N THR A 142 -4.66 -16.20 7.07
CA THR A 142 -4.35 -16.40 8.49
C THR A 142 -5.28 -15.53 9.32
N SER A 143 -6.09 -16.17 10.15
CA SER A 143 -7.08 -15.49 10.97
C SER A 143 -6.64 -15.58 12.41
N VAL A 144 -6.56 -14.44 13.09
CA VAL A 144 -6.32 -14.41 14.54
C VAL A 144 -7.58 -13.93 15.23
N ARG A 145 -7.83 -14.54 16.38
CA ARG A 145 -8.96 -14.22 17.25
C ARG A 145 -8.39 -13.68 18.53
N ASN A 146 -8.89 -12.55 19.00
CA ASN A 146 -8.43 -11.97 20.26
C ASN A 146 -9.61 -11.64 21.17
N ASN A 147 -9.47 -11.88 22.46
CA ASN A 147 -10.44 -11.51 23.48
C ASN A 147 -9.68 -10.97 24.71
N VAL A 148 -10.42 -10.30 25.58
CA VAL A 148 -9.87 -9.79 26.84
C VAL A 148 -10.63 -10.42 28.00
N CYS A 149 -9.90 -10.76 29.06
CA CYS A 149 -10.44 -11.37 30.27
C CYS A 149 -10.22 -10.47 31.48
N LEU A 150 -11.11 -10.57 32.47
CA LEU A 150 -11.03 -9.85 33.72
C LEU A 150 -11.24 -10.83 34.88
N THR A 151 -10.42 -10.68 35.92
CA THR A 151 -10.67 -11.23 37.26
C THR A 151 -10.73 -10.11 38.28
N GLY A 152 -11.60 -10.23 39.29
CA GLY A 152 -11.65 -9.27 40.39
C GLY A 152 -12.65 -9.65 41.46
N THR A 153 -12.45 -9.14 42.67
CA THR A 153 -13.33 -9.40 43.82
C THR A 153 -14.07 -8.14 44.22
N VAL A 154 -15.38 -8.20 44.37
CA VAL A 154 -16.19 -7.09 44.93
C VAL A 154 -17.21 -7.64 45.91
N ALA A 155 -17.36 -6.97 47.06
CA ALA A 155 -18.23 -7.41 48.15
C ALA A 155 -18.01 -8.89 48.57
N GLY A 156 -16.74 -9.34 48.59
CA GLY A 156 -16.38 -10.71 48.99
C GLY A 156 -16.62 -11.80 47.94
N LYS A 157 -17.16 -11.45 46.76
CA LYS A 157 -17.38 -12.39 45.65
C LYS A 157 -16.39 -12.15 44.51
N MET A 158 -15.74 -13.22 44.06
CA MET A 158 -14.86 -13.22 42.89
C MET A 158 -15.67 -13.32 41.59
N TYR A 159 -15.27 -12.55 40.59
CA TYR A 159 -15.79 -12.58 39.23
C TYR A 159 -14.63 -12.87 38.27
N GLU A 160 -14.87 -13.75 37.31
CA GLU A 160 -13.94 -14.11 36.24
C GLU A 160 -14.72 -14.31 34.95
N PHE A 161 -14.42 -13.50 33.94
CA PHE A 161 -15.10 -13.58 32.64
C PHE A 161 -14.28 -12.92 31.53
N CYS A 162 -14.63 -13.22 30.28
CA CYS A 162 -13.99 -12.66 29.11
C CYS A 162 -15.03 -12.11 28.13
N THR A 163 -14.60 -11.20 27.26
CA THR A 163 -15.38 -10.87 26.05
C THR A 163 -15.43 -12.08 25.12
N GLY A 164 -16.40 -12.10 24.19
CA GLY A 164 -16.26 -12.89 22.96
C GLY A 164 -15.06 -12.45 22.13
N TYR A 165 -14.68 -13.23 21.12
CA TYR A 165 -13.55 -12.94 20.25
C TYR A 165 -13.87 -11.87 19.20
N VAL A 166 -12.89 -10.99 18.94
CA VAL A 166 -12.81 -10.20 17.70
C VAL A 166 -11.87 -10.90 16.71
N ASN A 167 -12.17 -10.83 15.41
CA ASN A 167 -11.48 -11.62 14.39
C ASN A 167 -10.84 -10.73 13.31
N THR A 168 -9.56 -10.96 13.03
CA THR A 168 -8.84 -10.29 11.94
C THR A 168 -8.20 -11.29 11.00
N LYS A 169 -8.07 -10.91 9.72
CA LYS A 169 -7.54 -11.76 8.66
C LYS A 169 -6.38 -11.07 7.93
N ALA A 170 -5.31 -11.81 7.69
CA ALA A 170 -4.16 -11.35 6.93
C ALA A 170 -4.44 -11.38 5.41
N LEU A 171 -4.04 -10.32 4.71
CA LEU A 171 -4.06 -10.21 3.24
C LEU A 171 -2.62 -10.24 2.71
N ALA A 172 -2.33 -11.14 1.78
CA ALA A 172 -1.03 -11.27 1.14
C ALA A 172 -1.16 -11.86 -0.28
N THR A 173 -0.18 -11.60 -1.14
CA THR A 173 -0.13 -12.06 -2.54
C THR A 173 1.23 -12.66 -2.89
N ASN A 174 1.28 -13.48 -3.96
CA ASN A 174 2.52 -13.91 -4.58
C ASN A 174 3.00 -12.82 -5.55
N PRO A 175 4.14 -12.16 -5.30
CA PRO A 175 4.63 -11.15 -6.21
C PRO A 175 5.65 -11.69 -7.24
N TRP A 176 6.04 -12.97 -7.20
CA TRP A 176 7.23 -13.48 -7.88
C TRP A 176 6.98 -14.05 -9.29
N HIS A 177 7.86 -13.69 -10.20
CA HIS A 177 7.83 -14.07 -11.62
C HIS A 177 9.20 -14.58 -12.09
N VAL A 178 9.20 -15.35 -13.18
CA VAL A 178 10.44 -15.80 -13.85
C VAL A 178 10.38 -15.50 -15.34
N ASN A 179 11.51 -15.07 -15.91
CA ASN A 179 11.67 -14.86 -17.35
C ASN A 179 12.94 -15.55 -17.85
N LYS A 180 12.93 -16.02 -19.10
CA LYS A 180 14.03 -16.69 -19.78
C LYS A 180 14.15 -16.22 -21.23
N TYR A 181 15.36 -15.98 -21.69
CA TYR A 181 15.65 -15.66 -23.09
C TYR A 181 17.11 -15.99 -23.44
N PRO A 182 17.41 -16.40 -24.70
CA PRO A 182 18.79 -16.56 -25.14
C PRO A 182 19.50 -15.20 -25.26
N ILE A 183 20.79 -15.15 -24.93
CA ILE A 183 21.66 -13.99 -25.15
C ILE A 183 22.59 -14.30 -26.34
N GLY A 184 22.76 -13.33 -27.23
CA GLY A 184 23.66 -13.44 -28.38
C GLY A 184 23.13 -14.32 -29.51
N ALA A 185 21.89 -14.83 -29.40
CA ALA A 185 21.20 -15.50 -30.48
C ALA A 185 20.59 -14.49 -31.46
N ALA A 186 20.58 -14.85 -32.73
CA ALA A 186 19.93 -14.14 -33.81
C ALA A 186 18.40 -14.15 -33.66
N TRP A 187 17.67 -13.14 -34.15
CA TRP A 187 16.21 -13.12 -34.20
C TRP A 187 15.69 -13.19 -35.65
N GLN A 188 14.85 -14.19 -35.95
CA GLN A 188 14.25 -14.42 -37.28
C GLN A 188 12.70 -14.40 -37.28
N GLY A 189 12.05 -14.33 -36.12
CA GLY A 189 10.59 -14.30 -36.00
C GLY A 189 9.90 -15.66 -36.26
N GLY A 190 8.57 -15.66 -36.28
CA GLY A 190 7.77 -16.89 -36.41
C GLY A 190 7.74 -17.75 -35.14
N ASN A 191 7.39 -19.03 -35.29
CA ASN A 191 7.21 -19.95 -34.14
C ASN A 191 8.54 -20.31 -33.43
N CYS A 192 9.68 -20.24 -34.14
CA CYS A 192 11.00 -20.41 -33.55
C CYS A 192 11.85 -19.16 -33.78
N PRO A 193 11.68 -18.15 -32.91
CA PRO A 193 12.07 -16.81 -33.28
C PRO A 193 13.56 -16.52 -33.13
N TYR A 194 14.33 -17.40 -32.47
CA TYR A 194 15.78 -17.24 -32.34
C TYR A 194 16.55 -18.21 -33.24
N ALA A 195 17.78 -17.86 -33.60
CA ALA A 195 18.70 -18.70 -34.37
C ALA A 195 20.15 -18.62 -33.83
N SER A 196 20.94 -19.67 -34.06
CA SER A 196 22.37 -19.74 -33.70
C SER A 196 23.12 -20.65 -34.68
N SER A 197 24.32 -20.28 -35.13
CA SER A 197 25.23 -21.22 -35.81
C SER A 197 26.24 -21.86 -34.86
N SER A 198 26.28 -21.37 -33.61
CA SER A 198 27.07 -21.95 -32.55
C SER A 198 26.36 -23.20 -32.04
N ASP A 199 27.13 -24.26 -31.84
CA ASP A 199 26.72 -25.46 -31.10
C ASP A 199 26.49 -25.16 -29.61
N THR A 200 26.88 -23.99 -29.12
CA THR A 200 26.70 -23.56 -27.73
C THR A 200 25.84 -22.30 -27.65
N ILE A 201 24.73 -22.34 -26.90
CA ILE A 201 23.77 -21.25 -26.70
C ILE A 201 23.85 -20.74 -25.25
N THR A 202 23.84 -19.41 -25.05
CA THR A 202 23.75 -18.79 -23.73
C THR A 202 22.31 -18.38 -23.43
N TYR A 203 21.76 -18.70 -22.26
CA TYR A 203 20.44 -18.27 -21.80
C TYR A 203 20.57 -17.38 -20.55
N GLN A 204 19.82 -16.28 -20.47
CA GLN A 204 19.56 -15.50 -19.25
C GLN A 204 18.23 -15.92 -18.65
N ILE A 205 18.21 -16.15 -17.35
CA ILE A 205 16.98 -16.35 -16.58
C ILE A 205 16.98 -15.39 -15.40
N CYS A 206 15.86 -14.68 -15.17
CA CYS A 206 15.72 -13.74 -14.07
C CYS A 206 14.47 -14.05 -13.25
N VAL A 207 14.60 -13.99 -11.92
CA VAL A 207 13.51 -14.04 -10.94
C VAL A 207 13.34 -12.65 -10.35
N TYR A 208 12.12 -12.11 -10.36
CA TYR A 208 11.82 -10.74 -9.91
C TYR A 208 10.44 -10.65 -9.26
N LYS A 209 10.17 -9.55 -8.55
CA LYS A 209 8.88 -9.31 -7.91
C LYS A 209 8.13 -8.06 -8.37
N ASP A 210 6.81 -8.07 -8.20
CA ASP A 210 5.95 -6.89 -8.33
C ASP A 210 6.35 -5.76 -7.35
N VAL A 211 6.13 -4.50 -7.72
CA VAL A 211 6.48 -3.33 -6.91
C VAL A 211 5.59 -3.23 -5.65
N GLY A 212 6.19 -3.02 -4.47
CA GLY A 212 5.47 -2.87 -3.20
C GLY A 212 6.27 -3.30 -1.97
N THR A 213 5.86 -2.88 -0.76
CA THR A 213 6.58 -3.18 0.51
C THR A 213 5.73 -3.89 1.57
N THR A 214 4.42 -3.97 1.40
CA THR A 214 3.46 -4.63 2.30
C THR A 214 2.51 -5.51 1.49
N GLY A 215 1.89 -6.51 2.11
CA GLY A 215 0.91 -7.38 1.42
C GLY A 215 1.51 -8.37 0.42
N GLN A 216 2.82 -8.61 0.46
CA GLN A 216 3.54 -9.48 -0.48
C GLN A 216 4.37 -10.51 0.29
N LEU A 217 4.39 -11.77 -0.17
CA LEU A 217 5.11 -12.87 0.48
C LEU A 217 6.55 -13.01 -0.03
N ASN A 218 7.47 -13.38 0.85
CA ASN A 218 8.84 -13.73 0.49
C ASN A 218 8.88 -14.99 -0.37
N LEU A 219 9.91 -15.10 -1.22
CA LEU A 219 10.26 -16.33 -1.90
C LEU A 219 11.13 -17.18 -0.97
N VAL A 220 10.77 -18.44 -0.80
CA VAL A 220 11.47 -19.42 0.03
C VAL A 220 11.87 -20.60 -0.84
N ASN A 221 13.12 -21.05 -0.69
CA ASN A 221 13.67 -22.20 -1.41
C ASN A 221 13.39 -22.12 -2.92
N GLY A 222 13.56 -20.92 -3.50
CA GLY A 222 13.37 -20.72 -4.92
C GLY A 222 14.36 -21.58 -5.70
N VAL A 223 13.84 -22.38 -6.62
CA VAL A 223 14.61 -23.21 -7.53
C VAL A 223 14.08 -22.98 -8.93
N VAL A 224 14.98 -22.61 -9.83
CA VAL A 224 14.68 -22.60 -11.25
C VAL A 224 15.15 -23.92 -11.84
N THR A 225 14.24 -24.66 -12.46
CA THR A 225 14.56 -25.85 -13.26
C THR A 225 14.39 -25.56 -14.74
N ASP A 226 15.25 -26.17 -15.53
CA ASP A 226 15.34 -25.96 -16.97
C ASP A 226 15.66 -27.31 -17.62
N THR A 227 14.63 -27.94 -18.19
CA THR A 227 14.74 -29.25 -18.83
C THR A 227 15.20 -29.09 -20.27
N LEU A 228 16.44 -29.48 -20.52
CA LEU A 228 17.04 -29.48 -21.84
C LEU A 228 16.56 -30.71 -22.66
N PRO A 229 16.62 -30.61 -24.00
CA PRO A 229 16.51 -31.78 -24.87
C PRO A 229 17.61 -32.83 -24.58
N THR A 230 17.29 -34.10 -24.79
CA THR A 230 18.23 -35.23 -24.58
C THR A 230 19.53 -35.03 -25.37
N GLY A 231 20.67 -35.10 -24.68
CA GLY A 231 22.00 -34.95 -25.29
C GLY A 231 22.59 -33.55 -25.24
N ALA A 232 21.83 -32.54 -24.80
CA ALA A 232 22.36 -31.21 -24.52
C ALA A 232 23.13 -31.18 -23.19
N ILE A 233 24.21 -30.38 -23.12
CA ILE A 233 25.20 -30.39 -22.04
C ILE A 233 25.47 -28.97 -21.55
N LEU A 234 25.29 -28.72 -20.25
CA LEU A 234 25.66 -27.48 -19.57
C LEU A 234 27.18 -27.35 -19.56
N VAL A 235 27.66 -26.28 -20.18
CA VAL A 235 29.09 -25.92 -20.25
C VAL A 235 29.49 -25.10 -19.03
N SER A 236 28.71 -24.09 -18.67
CA SER A 236 29.00 -23.21 -17.53
C SER A 236 27.76 -22.45 -17.07
N SER A 237 27.80 -21.95 -15.83
CA SER A 237 26.83 -21.02 -15.28
C SER A 237 27.51 -19.97 -14.39
N ASN A 238 26.93 -18.77 -14.28
CA ASN A 238 27.46 -17.72 -13.39
C ASN A 238 26.81 -17.71 -11.99
N CYS A 239 25.83 -18.61 -11.77
CA CYS A 239 25.07 -18.70 -10.52
C CYS A 239 25.23 -20.05 -9.81
N GLY A 240 26.18 -20.88 -10.24
CA GLY A 240 26.41 -22.22 -9.68
C GLY A 240 25.33 -23.25 -10.03
N ALA A 241 24.54 -23.01 -11.07
CA ALA A 241 23.61 -24.00 -11.59
C ALA A 241 24.35 -25.23 -12.12
N THR A 242 23.77 -26.40 -11.87
CA THR A 242 24.33 -27.71 -12.25
C THR A 242 23.34 -28.49 -13.10
N GLN A 243 23.84 -29.42 -13.91
CA GLN A 243 23.00 -30.32 -14.70
C GLN A 243 23.04 -31.74 -14.12
N THR A 244 21.87 -32.36 -13.96
CA THR A 244 21.73 -33.80 -13.66
C THR A 244 20.77 -34.40 -14.69
N GLY A 245 21.21 -35.45 -15.40
CA GLY A 245 20.47 -35.92 -16.57
C GLY A 245 20.34 -34.81 -17.61
N ASN A 246 19.11 -34.48 -18.00
CA ASN A 246 18.82 -33.38 -18.92
C ASN A 246 18.26 -32.12 -18.23
N VAL A 247 18.33 -32.01 -16.90
CA VAL A 247 17.76 -30.87 -16.17
C VAL A 247 18.88 -30.02 -15.57
N ILE A 248 18.91 -28.73 -15.95
CA ILE A 248 19.69 -27.72 -15.23
C ILE A 248 18.88 -27.23 -14.03
N THR A 249 19.53 -27.14 -12.88
CA THR A 249 18.93 -26.66 -11.63
C THR A 249 19.73 -25.47 -11.11
N TRP A 250 19.06 -24.32 -10.93
CA TRP A 250 19.58 -23.14 -10.26
C TRP A 250 18.87 -22.94 -8.92
N ASN A 251 19.63 -23.05 -7.83
CA ASN A 251 19.14 -22.74 -6.49
C ASN A 251 19.18 -21.22 -6.27
N VAL A 252 18.03 -20.56 -6.45
CA VAL A 252 17.86 -19.11 -6.22
C VAL A 252 17.90 -18.80 -4.72
N GLY A 253 17.37 -19.71 -3.91
CA GLY A 253 17.31 -19.54 -2.45
C GLY A 253 16.15 -18.63 -2.03
N ASN A 254 16.37 -17.89 -0.94
CA ASN A 254 15.34 -17.05 -0.33
C ASN A 254 15.48 -15.59 -0.79
N LEU A 255 14.37 -14.95 -1.18
CA LEU A 255 14.34 -13.53 -1.53
C LEU A 255 13.26 -12.80 -0.73
N SER A 256 13.62 -11.63 -0.20
CA SER A 256 12.70 -10.79 0.58
C SER A 256 11.75 -10.00 -0.31
N ALA A 257 10.47 -9.96 0.06
CA ALA A 257 9.43 -9.11 -0.52
C ALA A 257 9.22 -7.79 0.26
N THR A 258 9.96 -7.56 1.35
CA THR A 258 9.80 -6.34 2.19
C THR A 258 10.41 -5.10 1.55
N GLN A 259 11.34 -5.28 0.61
CA GLN A 259 11.91 -4.22 -0.21
C GLN A 259 10.96 -3.87 -1.35
N MET A 260 10.99 -2.63 -1.84
CA MET A 260 10.05 -2.23 -2.90
C MET A 260 10.22 -3.00 -4.21
N TYR A 261 11.48 -3.28 -4.60
CA TYR A 261 11.88 -4.07 -5.76
C TYR A 261 12.92 -5.11 -5.32
N ASN A 262 12.91 -6.28 -5.96
CA ASN A 262 13.93 -7.31 -5.78
C ASN A 262 14.02 -8.18 -7.05
N GLN A 263 15.23 -8.44 -7.54
CA GLN A 263 15.48 -9.28 -8.71
C GLN A 263 16.87 -9.92 -8.65
N VAL A 264 16.97 -11.15 -9.15
CA VAL A 264 18.23 -11.88 -9.34
C VAL A 264 18.21 -12.57 -10.71
N CYS A 265 19.38 -12.70 -11.35
CA CYS A 265 19.49 -13.33 -12.67
C CYS A 265 20.64 -14.34 -12.72
N CYS A 266 20.51 -15.34 -13.60
CA CYS A 266 21.53 -16.31 -13.92
C CYS A 266 21.71 -16.48 -15.43
N GLN A 267 22.95 -16.78 -15.84
CA GLN A 267 23.31 -17.19 -17.20
C GLN A 267 23.74 -18.65 -17.24
N PHE A 268 23.21 -19.41 -18.20
CA PHE A 268 23.65 -20.77 -18.53
C PHE A 268 24.24 -20.78 -19.94
N LYS A 269 25.36 -21.49 -20.16
CA LYS A 269 25.86 -21.85 -21.50
C LYS A 269 25.62 -23.33 -21.74
N VAL A 270 24.90 -23.69 -22.79
CA VAL A 270 24.49 -25.06 -23.11
C VAL A 270 25.01 -25.46 -24.49
N TYR A 271 25.79 -26.54 -24.55
CA TYR A 271 26.30 -27.17 -25.76
C TYR A 271 25.32 -28.22 -26.29
N TYR A 272 25.10 -28.21 -27.60
CA TYR A 272 24.22 -29.07 -28.37
C TYR A 272 25.05 -29.81 -29.42
N PRO A 273 25.44 -31.08 -29.16
CA PRO A 273 26.31 -31.83 -30.07
C PRO A 273 25.72 -31.97 -31.47
N ASN A 274 26.50 -31.64 -32.51
CA ASN A 274 26.05 -31.67 -33.91
C ASN A 274 25.55 -33.05 -34.38
N SER A 275 26.02 -34.15 -33.76
CA SER A 275 25.53 -35.50 -34.07
C SER A 275 24.06 -35.74 -33.66
N LEU A 276 23.56 -34.98 -32.68
CA LEU A 276 22.18 -35.07 -32.17
C LEU A 276 21.33 -33.86 -32.58
N PHE A 277 21.97 -32.70 -32.75
CA PHE A 277 21.33 -31.44 -33.13
C PHE A 277 22.01 -30.88 -34.39
N PRO A 278 21.82 -31.51 -35.57
CA PRO A 278 22.38 -30.99 -36.82
C PRO A 278 21.76 -29.64 -37.21
N SER A 279 22.41 -28.94 -38.14
CA SER A 279 21.87 -27.71 -38.72
C SER A 279 20.43 -27.91 -39.24
N GLY A 280 19.55 -26.96 -38.93
CA GLY A 280 18.11 -26.98 -39.17
C GLY A 280 17.28 -27.29 -37.92
N THR A 281 17.87 -27.90 -36.87
CA THR A 281 17.16 -28.32 -35.65
C THR A 281 16.60 -27.13 -34.88
N SER A 282 15.33 -27.21 -34.43
CA SER A 282 14.69 -26.22 -33.55
C SER A 282 14.69 -26.71 -32.11
N ILE A 283 15.30 -25.93 -31.21
CA ILE A 283 15.44 -26.23 -29.79
C ILE A 283 14.44 -25.36 -29.04
N THR A 284 13.38 -25.96 -28.51
CA THR A 284 12.49 -25.27 -27.57
C THR A 284 13.00 -25.44 -26.15
N ASN A 285 12.85 -24.39 -25.34
CA ASN A 285 13.30 -24.41 -23.96
C ASN A 285 12.47 -23.48 -23.06
N GLN A 286 12.07 -23.95 -21.88
CA GLN A 286 11.27 -23.21 -20.91
C GLN A 286 11.85 -23.42 -19.51
N ALA A 287 11.93 -22.36 -18.71
CA ALA A 287 12.31 -22.47 -17.30
C ALA A 287 11.07 -22.50 -16.43
N THR A 288 11.13 -23.24 -15.33
CA THR A 288 10.10 -23.26 -14.29
C THR A 288 10.71 -22.78 -12.99
N LEU A 289 10.16 -21.71 -12.41
CA LEU A 289 10.43 -21.31 -11.04
C LEU A 289 9.49 -22.09 -10.12
N LEU A 290 10.10 -22.94 -9.31
CA LEU A 290 9.46 -23.61 -8.20
C LEU A 290 9.90 -22.91 -6.92
N GLY A 291 9.01 -22.82 -5.96
CA GLY A 291 9.35 -22.30 -4.66
C GLY A 291 8.19 -22.36 -3.72
N GLN A 292 8.42 -21.84 -2.53
CA GLN A 292 7.40 -21.67 -1.53
C GLN A 292 7.28 -20.19 -1.19
N LEU A 293 6.12 -19.78 -0.69
CA LEU A 293 5.85 -18.41 -0.30
C LEU A 293 5.78 -18.29 1.22
N GLY A 294 6.26 -17.18 1.79
CA GLY A 294 6.10 -16.88 3.21
C GLY A 294 7.38 -17.09 4.02
N GLY A 295 7.26 -17.69 5.21
CA GLY A 295 8.40 -17.92 6.11
C GLY A 295 9.26 -19.13 5.70
N PRO A 296 10.59 -19.10 5.87
CA PRO A 296 11.47 -20.22 5.50
C PRO A 296 11.21 -21.49 6.31
N ASN A 297 10.77 -21.34 7.56
CA ASN A 297 10.50 -22.47 8.46
C ASN A 297 9.07 -23.01 8.31
N GLN A 298 8.12 -22.16 7.91
CA GLN A 298 6.72 -22.52 7.71
C GLN A 298 6.17 -21.79 6.49
N PRO A 299 6.37 -22.37 5.30
CA PRO A 299 5.87 -21.78 4.07
C PRO A 299 4.34 -21.91 3.95
N CYS A 300 3.73 -20.92 3.31
CA CYS A 300 2.29 -20.78 3.18
C CYS A 300 1.69 -21.63 2.06
N SER A 301 2.40 -21.69 0.94
CA SER A 301 2.01 -22.46 -0.23
C SER A 301 3.23 -22.66 -1.11
N SER A 302 3.25 -23.75 -1.86
CA SER A 302 4.14 -23.88 -3.00
C SER A 302 3.53 -23.19 -4.21
N PHE A 303 4.38 -22.75 -5.13
CA PHE A 303 3.95 -22.27 -6.43
C PHE A 303 4.88 -22.78 -7.51
N SER A 304 4.36 -22.80 -8.73
CA SER A 304 5.11 -23.06 -9.94
C SER A 304 4.74 -21.98 -10.94
N ASN A 305 5.74 -21.25 -11.41
CA ASN A 305 5.57 -20.23 -12.44
C ASN A 305 6.53 -20.56 -13.59
N GLN A 306 6.03 -20.56 -14.82
CA GLN A 306 6.84 -20.86 -15.99
C GLN A 306 7.23 -19.56 -16.69
N SER A 307 8.46 -19.53 -17.18
CA SER A 307 8.83 -18.51 -18.15
C SER A 307 8.02 -18.71 -19.42
N GLN A 308 8.04 -17.69 -20.28
CA GLN A 308 7.69 -17.90 -21.68
C GLN A 308 8.62 -18.97 -22.28
N GLN A 309 8.10 -19.78 -23.20
CA GLN A 309 8.91 -20.76 -23.93
C GLN A 309 9.79 -20.02 -24.95
N THR A 310 11.07 -20.35 -24.96
CA THR A 310 12.05 -19.88 -25.94
C THR A 310 12.24 -20.94 -27.02
N CYS A 311 12.57 -20.53 -28.24
CA CYS A 311 12.94 -21.47 -29.31
C CYS A 311 14.10 -20.93 -30.13
N VAL A 312 15.17 -21.73 -30.27
CA VAL A 312 16.39 -21.41 -31.02
C VAL A 312 16.61 -22.44 -32.12
N GLN A 313 16.71 -22.01 -33.37
CA GLN A 313 17.05 -22.87 -34.50
C GLN A 313 18.56 -22.87 -34.75
N LEU A 314 19.18 -24.05 -34.87
CA LEU A 314 20.60 -24.18 -35.21
C LEU A 314 20.78 -24.00 -36.71
N VAL A 315 21.12 -22.81 -37.20
CA VAL A 315 21.23 -22.55 -38.64
C VAL A 315 22.23 -21.44 -38.91
N SER A 316 22.96 -21.54 -40.02
CA SER A 316 23.76 -20.43 -40.52
C SER A 316 22.91 -19.48 -41.35
N ILE A 317 22.71 -18.27 -40.86
CA ILE A 317 21.95 -17.23 -41.55
C ILE A 317 22.76 -15.95 -41.62
N THR A 318 22.80 -15.31 -42.80
CA THR A 318 23.26 -13.93 -42.92
C THR A 318 22.02 -13.06 -42.92
N ASN A 319 21.73 -12.43 -41.79
CA ASN A 319 20.55 -11.61 -41.65
C ASN A 319 20.84 -10.41 -40.77
N GLY A 320 20.13 -9.32 -41.01
CA GLY A 320 20.20 -8.13 -40.21
C GLY A 320 18.80 -7.64 -39.91
N SER A 321 18.57 -7.28 -38.66
CA SER A 321 17.36 -6.55 -38.30
C SER A 321 17.70 -5.08 -38.19
N LEU A 322 16.87 -4.26 -38.80
CA LEU A 322 16.87 -2.82 -38.63
C LEU A 322 15.59 -2.49 -37.88
N TYR A 323 15.75 -1.86 -36.72
CA TYR A 323 14.65 -1.28 -35.98
C TYR A 323 14.85 0.22 -35.90
N LYS A 324 13.72 0.91 -35.91
CA LYS A 324 13.69 2.33 -35.70
C LYS A 324 12.59 2.65 -34.71
N TRP A 325 12.96 3.29 -33.62
CA TRP A 325 12.01 3.85 -32.67
C TRP A 325 12.11 5.35 -32.66
N VAL A 326 11.05 5.96 -32.16
CA VAL A 326 11.02 7.39 -31.87
C VAL A 326 10.62 7.54 -30.41
N TYR A 327 11.49 8.21 -29.65
CA TYR A 327 11.24 8.61 -28.28
C TYR A 327 10.93 10.09 -28.29
N THR A 328 9.68 10.42 -28.06
CA THR A 328 9.21 11.78 -28.01
C THR A 328 7.90 11.82 -27.24
N ASN A 329 7.65 12.95 -26.59
CA ASN A 329 6.34 13.29 -26.05
C ASN A 329 5.37 13.82 -27.12
N ARG A 330 5.81 13.89 -28.39
CA ARG A 330 5.02 14.20 -29.60
C ARG A 330 4.54 15.64 -29.71
N GLN A 331 5.03 16.54 -28.87
CA GLN A 331 4.49 17.89 -28.78
C GLN A 331 5.36 18.93 -29.52
N PRO A 332 4.75 19.89 -30.23
CA PRO A 332 5.44 21.04 -30.82
C PRO A 332 6.39 21.75 -29.84
N GLY A 333 7.59 22.08 -30.31
CA GLY A 333 8.66 22.71 -29.52
C GLY A 333 9.52 21.74 -28.70
N CYS A 334 9.12 20.46 -28.60
CA CYS A 334 9.82 19.47 -27.79
C CYS A 334 10.87 18.70 -28.58
N GLY A 335 11.90 18.26 -27.86
CA GLY A 335 12.92 17.37 -28.37
C GLY A 335 12.39 15.95 -28.50
N GLY A 336 13.04 15.18 -29.36
CA GLY A 336 12.88 13.75 -29.42
C GLY A 336 14.16 13.10 -29.91
N GLN A 337 14.15 11.79 -29.89
CA GLN A 337 15.24 10.99 -30.41
C GLN A 337 14.70 9.91 -31.33
N PHE A 338 15.25 9.81 -32.53
CA PHE A 338 15.17 8.55 -33.24
C PHE A 338 16.25 7.64 -32.71
N LEU A 339 15.88 6.40 -32.44
CA LEU A 339 16.82 5.33 -32.19
C LEU A 339 16.83 4.44 -33.42
N ILE A 340 17.95 4.44 -34.15
CA ILE A 340 18.23 3.37 -35.10
C ILE A 340 18.98 2.32 -34.33
N TYR A 341 18.43 1.11 -34.33
CA TYR A 341 19.02 -0.03 -33.69
C TYR A 341 19.15 -1.12 -34.72
N VAL A 342 20.39 -1.53 -34.97
CA VAL A 342 20.69 -2.60 -35.91
C VAL A 342 21.29 -3.75 -35.14
N CYS A 343 20.79 -4.94 -35.38
CA CYS A 343 21.43 -6.15 -34.91
C CYS A 343 21.77 -7.01 -36.10
N ASN A 344 22.98 -7.56 -36.05
CA ASN A 344 23.24 -8.79 -36.75
C ASN A 344 22.41 -9.91 -36.12
N THR A 345 21.22 -10.12 -36.68
CA THR A 345 20.35 -11.26 -36.39
C THR A 345 20.67 -12.44 -37.28
N GLY A 346 21.82 -12.43 -37.90
CA GLY A 346 22.46 -13.56 -38.48
C GLY A 346 23.39 -14.22 -37.49
N THR A 347 23.96 -15.31 -37.94
CA THR A 347 24.93 -16.11 -37.20
C THR A 347 26.32 -16.03 -37.85
N THR A 348 26.44 -15.29 -38.95
CA THR A 348 27.68 -14.94 -39.65
C THR A 348 27.94 -13.43 -39.55
N SER A 349 29.15 -12.97 -39.89
CA SER A 349 29.45 -11.53 -39.94
C SER A 349 28.55 -10.79 -40.94
N LEU A 350 28.05 -9.61 -40.57
CA LEU A 350 27.10 -8.83 -41.34
C LEU A 350 27.73 -7.50 -41.80
N PRO A 351 28.28 -7.42 -43.03
CA PRO A 351 28.61 -6.14 -43.64
C PRO A 351 27.31 -5.40 -43.99
N LEU A 352 27.22 -4.13 -43.59
CA LEU A 352 26.00 -3.34 -43.74
C LEU A 352 26.30 -1.91 -44.18
N THR A 353 25.32 -1.31 -44.85
CA THR A 353 25.26 0.12 -45.12
C THR A 353 23.89 0.63 -44.71
N ILE A 354 23.84 1.63 -43.82
CA ILE A 354 22.59 2.28 -43.41
C ILE A 354 22.56 3.69 -43.98
N ARG A 355 21.43 4.06 -44.59
CA ARG A 355 21.15 5.41 -45.05
C ARG A 355 19.79 5.85 -44.50
N ASP A 356 19.76 7.02 -43.87
CA ASP A 356 18.54 7.59 -43.32
C ASP A 356 18.46 9.07 -43.68
N THR A 357 17.43 9.42 -44.45
CA THR A 357 17.16 10.81 -44.86
C THR A 357 16.14 11.39 -43.91
N LEU A 358 16.58 12.32 -43.07
CA LEU A 358 15.79 12.80 -41.96
C LEU A 358 14.68 13.77 -42.45
N PRO A 359 13.45 13.69 -41.89
CA PRO A 359 12.34 14.55 -42.30
C PRO A 359 12.66 16.04 -42.21
N ASN A 360 12.39 16.78 -43.29
CA ASN A 360 12.53 18.25 -43.28
C ASN A 360 11.47 18.95 -42.40
N THR A 361 10.46 18.24 -41.92
CA THR A 361 9.44 18.73 -40.98
C THR A 361 9.95 18.82 -39.54
N LEU A 362 11.15 18.32 -39.26
CA LEU A 362 11.85 18.43 -37.98
C LEU A 362 13.14 19.24 -38.15
N THR A 363 13.72 19.68 -37.03
CA THR A 363 14.92 20.54 -37.03
C THR A 363 15.92 20.10 -35.95
N GLY A 364 17.10 20.74 -35.91
CA GLY A 364 18.05 20.57 -34.81
C GLY A 364 18.71 19.18 -34.74
N TYR A 365 18.89 18.52 -35.89
CA TYR A 365 19.45 17.18 -35.92
C TYR A 365 20.90 17.14 -35.42
N SER A 366 21.17 16.24 -34.47
CA SER A 366 22.52 15.94 -33.99
C SER A 366 22.66 14.48 -33.61
N LEU A 367 23.87 13.94 -33.67
CA LEU A 367 24.15 12.61 -33.14
C LEU A 367 24.10 12.66 -31.61
N GLY A 368 23.28 11.78 -31.04
CA GLY A 368 23.29 11.46 -29.62
C GLY A 368 24.30 10.34 -29.35
N SER A 369 24.01 9.50 -28.35
CA SER A 369 24.83 8.34 -28.03
C SER A 369 24.90 7.36 -29.21
N VAL A 370 26.10 6.88 -29.49
CA VAL A 370 26.39 5.88 -30.52
C VAL A 370 27.12 4.71 -29.88
N TRP A 371 26.78 3.49 -30.28
CA TRP A 371 27.43 2.28 -29.82
C TRP A 371 27.65 1.32 -30.98
N ASN A 372 28.88 0.79 -31.10
CA ASN A 372 29.29 -0.24 -32.06
C ASN A 372 29.07 0.10 -33.55
N LEU A 373 28.93 1.39 -33.88
CA LEU A 373 28.75 1.89 -35.25
C LEU A 373 29.51 3.21 -35.43
N ASN A 374 29.82 3.52 -36.68
CA ASN A 374 30.55 4.71 -37.11
C ASN A 374 29.67 5.56 -38.05
N PRO A 375 28.68 6.30 -37.52
CA PRO A 375 27.81 7.15 -38.33
C PRO A 375 28.48 8.45 -38.75
N SER A 376 28.09 8.93 -39.92
CA SER A 376 28.28 10.31 -40.38
C SER A 376 26.92 10.97 -40.60
N LEU A 377 26.72 12.18 -40.09
CA LEU A 377 25.50 12.97 -40.28
C LEU A 377 25.88 14.27 -41.00
N SER A 378 25.43 14.42 -42.25
CA SER A 378 25.70 15.61 -43.05
C SER A 378 24.50 15.94 -43.93
N GLY A 379 24.12 17.22 -43.99
CA GLY A 379 23.00 17.68 -44.84
C GLY A 379 21.66 17.01 -44.54
N GLY A 380 21.39 16.61 -43.29
CA GLY A 380 20.17 15.89 -42.90
C GLY A 380 20.13 14.41 -43.34
N ILE A 381 21.26 13.87 -43.80
CA ILE A 381 21.39 12.46 -44.19
C ILE A 381 22.39 11.79 -43.26
N LEU A 382 21.92 10.76 -42.56
CA LEU A 382 22.77 9.84 -41.80
C LEU A 382 23.26 8.72 -42.73
N THR A 383 24.57 8.46 -42.72
CA THR A 383 25.20 7.34 -43.45
C THR A 383 26.10 6.53 -42.52
N VAL A 384 25.98 5.20 -42.58
CA VAL A 384 26.80 4.23 -41.84
C VAL A 384 27.31 3.18 -42.82
N VAL A 385 28.60 2.85 -42.75
CA VAL A 385 29.20 1.70 -43.46
C VAL A 385 30.03 0.95 -42.43
N ASP A 386 29.61 -0.26 -42.06
CA ASP A 386 30.21 -1.02 -40.98
C ASP A 386 30.07 -2.53 -41.18
N THR A 387 30.67 -3.31 -40.29
CA THR A 387 30.50 -4.76 -40.22
C THR A 387 30.23 -5.17 -38.78
N LEU A 388 29.12 -5.86 -38.54
CA LEU A 388 28.76 -6.38 -37.21
C LEU A 388 29.05 -7.88 -37.13
N ALA A 389 29.76 -8.33 -36.09
CA ALA A 389 29.92 -9.75 -35.82
C ALA A 389 28.57 -10.41 -35.46
N ALA A 390 28.50 -11.74 -35.53
CA ALA A 390 27.28 -12.49 -35.19
C ALA A 390 26.77 -12.14 -33.79
N GLY A 391 25.47 -11.87 -33.67
CA GLY A 391 24.83 -11.47 -32.41
C GLY A 391 25.22 -10.09 -31.89
N GLN A 392 26.11 -9.35 -32.56
CA GLN A 392 26.41 -7.96 -32.20
C GLN A 392 25.29 -7.04 -32.69
N CYS A 393 24.98 -6.08 -31.84
CA CYS A 393 24.11 -4.98 -32.18
C CYS A 393 24.90 -3.67 -32.10
N GLY A 394 24.34 -2.65 -32.70
CA GLY A 394 24.79 -1.28 -32.60
C GLY A 394 23.59 -0.36 -32.64
N TYR A 395 23.77 0.84 -32.10
CA TYR A 395 22.71 1.83 -32.13
C TYR A 395 23.23 3.24 -32.34
N ILE A 396 22.35 4.07 -32.87
CA ILE A 396 22.57 5.49 -33.09
C ILE A 396 21.32 6.21 -32.58
N TYR A 397 21.51 7.09 -31.59
CA TYR A 397 20.50 8.09 -31.27
C TYR A 397 20.70 9.31 -32.18
N ILE A 398 19.60 9.80 -32.74
CA ILE A 398 19.56 11.03 -33.53
C ILE A 398 18.60 11.97 -32.82
N ASN A 399 19.14 13.00 -32.19
CA ASN A 399 18.33 14.02 -31.56
C ASN A 399 17.62 14.84 -32.64
N PHE A 400 16.39 15.28 -32.37
CA PHE A 400 15.65 16.21 -33.21
C PHE A 400 14.78 17.12 -32.34
N THR A 401 14.29 18.20 -32.93
CA THR A 401 13.29 19.10 -32.34
C THR A 401 12.06 19.15 -33.24
N ILE A 402 10.88 18.95 -32.65
CA ILE A 402 9.59 19.21 -33.31
C ILE A 402 9.42 20.73 -33.36
N PRO A 403 9.30 21.37 -34.54
CA PRO A 403 9.15 22.83 -34.63
C PRO A 403 7.91 23.31 -33.86
N ALA A 404 7.97 24.50 -33.28
CA ALA A 404 6.86 25.09 -32.52
C ALA A 404 5.60 25.33 -33.40
N ASN A 405 5.78 25.46 -34.72
CA ASN A 405 4.72 25.62 -35.71
C ASN A 405 4.31 24.31 -36.40
N ALA A 406 4.73 23.14 -35.89
CA ALA A 406 4.34 21.85 -36.44
C ALA A 406 2.81 21.68 -36.40
N SER A 407 2.22 21.17 -37.50
CA SER A 407 0.78 21.00 -37.61
C SER A 407 0.28 19.88 -36.70
N ILE A 408 -0.61 20.20 -35.76
CA ILE A 408 -1.23 19.23 -34.85
C ILE A 408 -2.01 18.19 -35.67
N GLY A 409 -1.90 16.92 -35.28
CA GLY A 409 -2.51 15.78 -35.96
C GLY A 409 -1.74 15.30 -37.20
N SER A 410 -0.70 16.02 -37.64
CA SER A 410 0.17 15.53 -38.71
C SER A 410 0.98 14.33 -38.25
N THR A 411 1.20 13.37 -39.15
CA THR A 411 2.07 12.22 -38.89
C THR A 411 3.46 12.52 -39.43
N ILE A 412 4.46 12.43 -38.58
CA ILE A 412 5.86 12.52 -38.98
C ILE A 412 6.41 11.10 -39.03
N THR A 413 6.89 10.69 -40.20
CA THR A 413 7.47 9.38 -40.45
C THR A 413 8.93 9.55 -40.86
N ASN A 414 9.83 8.82 -40.19
CA ASN A 414 11.24 8.78 -40.54
C ASN A 414 11.65 7.33 -40.81
N CYS A 415 12.25 7.06 -41.96
CA CYS A 415 12.61 5.71 -42.42
C CYS A 415 14.12 5.59 -42.65
N ALA A 416 14.74 4.62 -41.99
CA ALA A 416 16.10 4.22 -42.27
C ALA A 416 16.10 3.01 -43.22
N TYR A 417 17.07 2.95 -44.12
CA TYR A 417 17.26 1.90 -45.09
C TYR A 417 18.60 1.23 -44.84
N MET A 418 18.62 -0.09 -44.73
CA MET A 418 19.81 -0.88 -44.53
C MET A 418 19.97 -1.88 -45.68
N SER A 419 21.12 -1.87 -46.32
CA SER A 419 21.54 -2.91 -47.27
C SER A 419 22.62 -3.78 -46.63
N PHE A 420 22.50 -5.09 -46.77
CA PHE A 420 23.48 -6.07 -46.28
C PHE A 420 23.47 -7.30 -47.18
N GLY A 421 24.63 -7.95 -47.34
CA GLY A 421 24.79 -9.15 -48.18
C GLY A 421 24.58 -8.92 -49.69
N ALA A 422 25.17 -9.77 -50.52
CA ALA A 422 24.95 -9.71 -51.96
C ALA A 422 23.57 -10.29 -52.33
N GLY A 423 22.69 -9.45 -52.87
CA GLY A 423 21.37 -9.87 -53.41
C GLY A 423 20.20 -9.90 -52.41
N ALA A 424 20.41 -9.56 -51.13
CA ALA A 424 19.28 -9.39 -50.20
C ALA A 424 18.53 -8.07 -50.48
N PRO A 425 17.19 -8.04 -50.37
CA PRO A 425 16.43 -6.81 -50.50
C PRO A 425 16.81 -5.83 -49.37
N PRO A 426 16.81 -4.51 -49.64
CA PRO A 426 17.06 -3.52 -48.59
C PRO A 426 16.03 -3.65 -47.46
N SER A 427 16.49 -3.72 -46.22
CA SER A 427 15.63 -3.66 -45.04
C SER A 427 15.26 -2.21 -44.75
N VAL A 428 14.00 -1.96 -44.42
CA VAL A 428 13.48 -0.62 -44.14
C VAL A 428 12.80 -0.62 -42.79
N ALA A 429 13.16 0.34 -41.94
CA ALA A 429 12.52 0.53 -40.65
C ALA A 429 12.06 1.98 -40.52
N CYS A 430 10.75 2.15 -40.31
CA CYS A 430 10.12 3.44 -40.17
C CYS A 430 9.62 3.62 -38.74
N ALA A 431 9.94 4.77 -38.14
CA ALA A 431 9.28 5.22 -36.91
C ALA A 431 8.36 6.37 -37.28
N SER A 432 7.11 6.30 -36.81
CA SER A 432 6.15 7.38 -36.98
C SER A 432 5.58 7.81 -35.64
N PHE A 433 5.27 9.09 -35.54
CA PHE A 433 4.44 9.61 -34.46
C PHE A 433 3.50 10.66 -35.01
N VAL A 434 2.33 10.78 -34.40
CA VAL A 434 1.40 11.88 -34.65
C VAL A 434 1.81 13.03 -33.76
N VAL A 435 1.91 14.24 -34.31
CA VAL A 435 2.13 15.46 -33.54
C VAL A 435 0.88 15.70 -32.71
N ASP A 436 0.99 15.48 -31.40
CA ASP A 436 -0.11 15.66 -30.49
C ASP A 436 -0.27 17.14 -30.17
N ALA A 437 -1.51 17.56 -29.88
CA ALA A 437 -1.73 18.87 -29.31
C ALA A 437 -0.94 18.95 -27.99
N PRO A 438 -0.13 19.99 -27.78
CA PRO A 438 0.48 20.25 -26.47
C PRO A 438 -0.58 20.17 -25.37
N SER A 439 -0.30 19.41 -24.31
CA SER A 439 -1.14 19.26 -23.14
C SER A 439 -0.29 19.17 -21.88
N SER A 440 -0.88 19.58 -20.76
CA SER A 440 -0.27 19.48 -19.45
C SER A 440 -0.65 18.13 -18.83
N GLN A 441 0.32 17.42 -18.23
CA GLN A 441 0.08 16.07 -17.72
C GLN A 441 0.80 15.87 -16.38
N PRO A 442 0.09 15.77 -15.25
CA PRO A 442 0.71 15.63 -13.94
C PRO A 442 0.92 14.15 -13.54
N CYS A 443 2.03 13.83 -12.89
CA CYS A 443 2.20 12.63 -12.08
C CYS A 443 2.16 13.00 -10.59
N LEU A 444 1.36 12.27 -9.79
CA LEU A 444 1.08 12.61 -8.38
C LEU A 444 1.43 11.46 -7.42
N TRP A 445 1.96 11.79 -6.25
CA TRP A 445 2.19 10.82 -5.16
C TRP A 445 2.08 11.45 -3.78
N LYS A 446 1.50 10.73 -2.82
CA LYS A 446 1.31 11.14 -1.42
C LYS A 446 2.01 10.19 -0.45
N GLU A 447 2.66 10.74 0.56
CA GLU A 447 3.30 9.99 1.65
C GLU A 447 3.37 10.79 2.95
N VAL A 448 3.60 10.09 4.07
CA VAL A 448 3.90 10.70 5.37
C VAL A 448 5.40 10.73 5.59
N CYS A 449 5.92 11.91 5.92
CA CYS A 449 7.30 12.11 6.33
C CYS A 449 7.59 11.36 7.63
N SER A 450 8.64 10.53 7.64
CA SER A 450 9.08 9.78 8.83
C SER A 450 7.92 9.03 9.51
N LYS A 451 7.17 8.26 8.72
CA LYS A 451 5.95 7.56 9.13
C LYS A 451 6.19 6.69 10.37
N GLN A 452 5.31 6.85 11.36
CA GLN A 452 5.31 6.08 12.61
C GLN A 452 4.34 4.89 12.50
N THR A 453 4.45 3.93 13.42
CA THR A 453 3.56 2.77 13.49
C THR A 453 2.12 3.15 13.90
N SER A 454 1.98 4.19 14.71
CA SER A 454 0.69 4.78 15.09
C SER A 454 0.85 6.23 15.55
N TYR A 455 -0.27 6.94 15.64
CA TYR A 455 -0.37 8.33 16.10
C TYR A 455 -1.49 8.47 17.12
N THR A 456 -1.34 9.32 18.14
CA THR A 456 -2.42 9.60 19.09
C THR A 456 -3.24 10.81 18.68
N PRO A 457 -4.51 10.96 19.14
CA PRO A 457 -5.20 12.25 19.07
C PRO A 457 -4.33 13.35 19.67
N GLY A 458 -4.23 14.47 18.97
CA GLY A 458 -3.29 15.55 19.30
C GLY A 458 -1.92 15.44 18.60
N SER A 459 -1.51 14.26 18.15
CA SER A 459 -0.24 14.07 17.44
C SER A 459 -0.22 14.86 16.15
N THR A 460 0.93 15.46 15.84
CA THR A 460 1.17 16.14 14.57
C THR A 460 2.19 15.36 13.74
N PHE A 461 1.94 15.25 12.44
CA PHE A 461 2.85 14.66 11.47
C PHE A 461 2.82 15.46 10.16
N ARG A 462 3.77 15.21 9.27
CA ARG A 462 3.90 15.96 8.02
C ARG A 462 3.50 15.10 6.82
N TYR A 463 2.52 15.55 6.05
CA TYR A 463 2.28 14.99 4.72
C TYR A 463 3.24 15.60 3.71
N ARG A 464 3.55 14.82 2.68
CA ARG A 464 4.24 15.24 1.49
C ARG A 464 3.41 14.89 0.26
N LEU A 465 3.16 15.89 -0.56
CA LEU A 465 2.53 15.79 -1.86
C LEU A 465 3.60 16.02 -2.93
N ARG A 466 3.72 15.10 -3.89
CA ARG A 466 4.69 15.16 -4.98
C ARG A 466 3.97 15.36 -6.29
N ILE A 467 4.45 16.32 -7.08
CA ILE A 467 3.93 16.67 -8.40
C ILE A 467 5.09 16.68 -9.40
N GLN A 468 4.89 16.10 -10.57
CA GLN A 468 5.73 16.30 -11.75
C GLN A 468 4.84 16.71 -12.93
N ASN A 469 5.31 17.63 -13.77
CA ASN A 469 4.69 17.87 -15.07
C ASN A 469 5.43 17.07 -16.15
N ILE A 470 4.81 16.00 -16.61
CA ILE A 470 5.33 15.14 -17.67
C ILE A 470 4.74 15.51 -19.05
N GLY A 471 3.92 16.56 -19.12
CA GLY A 471 3.36 17.08 -20.36
C GLY A 471 4.22 18.16 -21.02
N GLY A 472 3.84 18.57 -22.22
CA GLY A 472 4.52 19.57 -23.06
C GLY A 472 3.90 20.95 -23.02
N LEU A 473 2.79 21.13 -22.32
CA LEU A 473 2.37 22.44 -21.84
C LEU A 473 2.69 22.61 -20.36
N PRO A 474 3.00 23.85 -19.92
CA PRO A 474 3.09 24.16 -18.51
C PRO A 474 1.78 23.82 -17.78
N LEU A 475 1.86 23.33 -16.54
CA LEU A 475 0.70 23.26 -15.66
C LEU A 475 0.42 24.67 -15.12
N THR A 476 -0.39 25.44 -15.83
CA THR A 476 -0.77 26.81 -15.45
C THR A 476 -2.18 26.83 -14.88
N GLY A 477 -2.39 27.55 -13.77
CA GLY A 477 -3.71 27.75 -13.16
C GLY A 477 -4.34 26.49 -12.56
N ALA A 478 -3.56 25.42 -12.37
CA ALA A 478 -4.04 24.19 -11.75
C ALA A 478 -4.19 24.40 -10.24
N THR A 479 -5.22 23.79 -9.68
CA THR A 479 -5.54 23.82 -8.26
C THR A 479 -5.39 22.43 -7.68
N LEU A 480 -4.55 22.32 -6.65
CA LEU A 480 -4.42 21.11 -5.86
C LEU A 480 -5.46 21.13 -4.75
N THR A 481 -6.16 20.02 -4.56
CA THR A 481 -7.16 19.82 -3.51
C THR A 481 -6.85 18.56 -2.73
N ASP A 482 -6.76 18.70 -1.41
CA ASP A 482 -6.54 17.61 -0.46
C ASP A 482 -7.65 17.67 0.59
N GLN A 483 -8.64 16.80 0.44
CA GLN A 483 -9.71 16.61 1.40
C GLN A 483 -9.18 15.74 2.54
N LEU A 484 -8.79 16.39 3.64
CA LEU A 484 -8.35 15.67 4.82
C LEU A 484 -9.54 14.87 5.38
N ASP A 485 -9.26 13.63 5.78
CA ASP A 485 -10.22 12.80 6.52
C ASP A 485 -10.76 13.56 7.74
N PRO A 486 -12.03 13.41 8.12
CA PRO A 486 -12.61 14.11 9.28
C PRO A 486 -11.83 13.94 10.60
N ASN A 487 -11.03 12.88 10.73
CA ASN A 487 -10.16 12.62 11.87
C ASN A 487 -8.87 13.47 11.89
N LEU A 488 -8.59 14.19 10.81
CA LEU A 488 -7.39 15.00 10.62
C LEU A 488 -7.74 16.48 10.51
N GLU A 489 -6.81 17.33 10.92
CA GLU A 489 -6.89 18.77 10.74
C GLU A 489 -5.57 19.36 10.27
N TYR A 490 -5.65 20.33 9.37
CA TYR A 490 -4.49 21.08 8.92
C TYR A 490 -3.95 21.95 10.06
N VAL A 491 -2.65 21.91 10.31
CA VAL A 491 -2.00 22.70 11.38
C VAL A 491 -1.28 23.92 10.82
N GLY A 492 -0.61 23.78 9.68
CA GLY A 492 0.24 24.85 9.15
C GLY A 492 1.62 24.36 8.73
N ASN A 493 2.60 25.25 8.89
CA ASN A 493 4.01 25.05 8.54
C ASN A 493 4.21 24.48 7.13
N PRO A 494 3.58 25.09 6.11
CA PRO A 494 3.75 24.59 4.77
C PRO A 494 5.17 24.88 4.27
N SER A 495 5.72 23.96 3.49
CA SER A 495 6.94 24.17 2.73
C SER A 495 6.74 23.72 1.29
N TYR A 496 7.41 24.43 0.37
CA TYR A 496 7.29 24.18 -1.06
C TYR A 496 8.69 24.23 -1.66
N TYR A 497 9.05 23.21 -2.44
CA TYR A 497 10.39 23.14 -2.99
C TYR A 497 10.48 22.21 -4.19
N GLN A 498 11.61 22.31 -4.89
CA GLN A 498 11.90 21.50 -6.06
C GLN A 498 13.10 20.59 -5.79
N SER A 499 13.07 19.38 -6.33
CA SER A 499 14.22 18.45 -6.33
C SER A 499 14.25 17.64 -7.61
N ASN A 500 15.44 17.12 -7.95
CA ASN A 500 15.59 16.10 -8.99
C ASN A 500 15.58 14.68 -8.42
N SER A 501 15.44 14.53 -7.09
CA SER A 501 15.32 13.24 -6.43
C SER A 501 13.95 13.04 -5.80
N TRP A 502 13.42 11.83 -5.94
CA TRP A 502 12.15 11.43 -5.34
C TRP A 502 12.24 11.25 -3.82
N ASN A 503 13.44 10.98 -3.27
CA ASN A 503 13.68 10.62 -1.87
C ASN A 503 14.37 11.72 -1.03
N THR A 504 14.28 12.99 -1.45
CA THR A 504 14.81 14.10 -0.66
C THR A 504 14.22 14.07 0.76
N PRO A 505 15.00 14.28 1.84
CA PRO A 505 14.45 14.35 3.21
C PRO A 505 13.38 15.43 3.34
N CYS A 506 12.37 15.21 4.19
CA CYS A 506 11.34 16.23 4.44
C CYS A 506 11.93 17.45 5.17
N THR A 507 11.39 18.63 4.90
CA THR A 507 11.96 19.88 5.40
C THR A 507 10.93 21.00 5.53
N THR A 508 11.06 21.80 6.58
CA THR A 508 10.34 23.09 6.72
C THR A 508 11.12 24.26 6.12
N SER A 509 12.42 24.08 5.90
CA SER A 509 13.35 25.10 5.42
C SER A 509 14.07 24.59 4.17
N PRO A 510 13.41 24.58 3.01
CA PRO A 510 13.99 24.05 1.79
C PRO A 510 15.12 24.93 1.27
N SER A 511 16.18 24.31 0.73
CA SER A 511 17.29 25.01 0.07
C SER A 511 16.92 25.54 -1.32
N ASN A 512 15.97 24.91 -2.00
CA ASN A 512 15.47 25.31 -3.32
C ASN A 512 13.95 25.55 -3.29
N PRO A 513 13.49 26.68 -2.69
CA PRO A 513 12.08 26.94 -2.47
C PRO A 513 11.30 27.12 -3.78
N TRP A 514 10.09 26.57 -3.82
CA TRP A 514 9.16 26.72 -4.94
C TRP A 514 8.27 27.95 -4.72
N ASN A 515 8.70 29.09 -5.27
CA ASN A 515 8.05 30.37 -5.08
C ASN A 515 6.70 30.48 -5.81
N GLY A 516 5.74 31.17 -5.20
CA GLY A 516 4.43 31.47 -5.80
C GLY A 516 3.32 30.46 -5.50
N VAL A 517 3.61 29.41 -4.72
CA VAL A 517 2.56 28.52 -4.19
C VAL A 517 1.79 29.26 -3.11
N SER A 518 0.46 29.26 -3.25
CA SER A 518 -0.45 29.78 -2.22
C SER A 518 -1.32 28.65 -1.70
N LEU A 519 -1.09 28.24 -0.46
CA LEU A 519 -1.89 27.22 0.21
C LEU A 519 -2.91 27.91 1.13
N SER A 520 -4.14 27.44 1.04
CA SER A 520 -5.25 27.86 1.89
C SER A 520 -5.92 26.63 2.49
N TYR A 521 -6.52 26.79 3.67
CA TYR A 521 -7.27 25.74 4.35
C TYR A 521 -8.66 26.25 4.67
N ASN A 522 -9.68 25.51 4.25
CA ASN A 522 -11.06 25.76 4.64
C ASN A 522 -11.44 24.82 5.80
N SER A 523 -11.56 25.38 7.00
CA SER A 523 -11.90 24.62 8.21
C SER A 523 -13.33 24.07 8.21
N GLY A 524 -14.26 24.70 7.48
CA GLY A 524 -15.65 24.25 7.38
C GLY A 524 -15.80 22.98 6.52
N THR A 525 -14.97 22.82 5.48
CA THR A 525 -14.98 21.63 4.60
C THR A 525 -13.84 20.66 4.88
N ASN A 526 -12.86 21.05 5.70
CA ASN A 526 -11.61 20.32 5.95
C ASN A 526 -10.76 20.08 4.67
N ILE A 527 -10.79 21.05 3.75
CA ILE A 527 -10.06 20.97 2.48
C ILE A 527 -8.83 21.88 2.53
N VAL A 528 -7.68 21.31 2.22
CA VAL A 528 -6.47 22.06 1.90
C VAL A 528 -6.43 22.28 0.39
N THR A 529 -6.36 23.55 -0.02
CA THR A 529 -6.33 23.96 -1.43
C THR A 529 -5.04 24.71 -1.69
N ALA A 530 -4.24 24.26 -2.67
CA ALA A 530 -3.06 25.00 -3.12
C ALA A 530 -3.24 25.49 -4.56
N THR A 531 -3.12 26.80 -4.75
CA THR A 531 -2.97 27.39 -6.09
C THR A 531 -1.51 27.31 -6.47
N LEU A 532 -1.23 26.67 -7.60
CA LEU A 532 0.14 26.41 -8.03
C LEU A 532 0.59 27.50 -9.01
N PRO A 533 1.81 28.03 -8.88
CA PRO A 533 2.42 28.79 -9.96
C PRO A 533 2.62 27.85 -11.15
N SER A 534 2.84 28.43 -12.34
CA SER A 534 3.03 27.63 -13.55
C SER A 534 4.19 26.65 -13.37
N ILE A 535 3.92 25.35 -13.44
CA ILE A 535 4.98 24.33 -13.47
C ILE A 535 5.39 24.16 -14.93
N PRO A 536 6.63 24.51 -15.32
CA PRO A 536 7.08 24.40 -16.70
C PRO A 536 6.91 22.99 -17.25
N ALA A 537 6.72 22.89 -18.56
CA ALA A 537 6.88 21.63 -19.26
C ALA A 537 8.36 21.27 -19.31
N VAL A 538 8.71 20.02 -19.02
CA VAL A 538 10.11 19.52 -19.12
C VAL A 538 10.21 18.53 -20.27
N CYS A 539 9.63 18.96 -21.38
CA CYS A 539 9.19 18.12 -22.46
C CYS A 539 10.38 17.53 -23.27
N GLN A 540 11.56 18.16 -23.19
CA GLN A 540 12.79 17.70 -23.85
C GLN A 540 13.51 16.54 -23.14
N ASN A 541 13.18 16.24 -21.87
CA ASN A 541 13.90 15.23 -21.07
C ASN A 541 13.09 13.94 -20.82
N ILE A 542 11.95 13.77 -21.50
CA ILE A 542 10.99 12.70 -21.23
C ILE A 542 11.01 11.69 -22.37
N PHE A 543 11.81 10.65 -22.21
CA PHE A 543 11.89 9.53 -23.16
C PHE A 543 11.12 8.30 -22.68
N TYR A 544 10.90 8.18 -21.36
CA TYR A 544 10.14 7.12 -20.71
C TYR A 544 9.28 7.71 -19.59
N VAL A 545 7.96 7.47 -19.64
CA VAL A 545 7.02 8.00 -18.65
C VAL A 545 6.73 6.93 -17.60
N ASN A 546 6.94 7.26 -16.34
CA ASN A 546 6.48 6.45 -15.22
C ASN A 546 5.88 7.37 -14.14
N CYS A 547 4.63 7.13 -13.76
CA CYS A 547 4.01 7.81 -12.63
C CYS A 547 3.98 6.84 -11.43
N GLY A 548 4.51 7.27 -10.29
CA GLY A 548 4.56 6.45 -9.07
C GLY A 548 5.56 7.01 -8.06
N MET A 549 5.94 6.18 -7.08
CA MET A 549 6.84 6.59 -5.99
C MET A 549 8.21 7.12 -6.48
N TYR A 550 8.72 6.57 -7.59
CA TYR A 550 9.99 6.95 -8.20
C TYR A 550 9.88 8.01 -9.29
N GLY A 551 8.65 8.42 -9.63
CA GLY A 551 8.34 9.37 -10.69
C GLY A 551 8.99 9.09 -12.05
N THR A 552 9.02 10.12 -12.88
CA THR A 552 9.65 10.11 -14.21
C THR A 552 11.05 10.71 -14.11
N SER A 553 12.05 9.95 -14.54
CA SER A 553 13.46 10.41 -14.57
C SER A 553 13.63 11.62 -15.48
N GLY A 554 14.52 12.55 -15.11
CA GLY A 554 14.77 13.77 -15.89
C GLY A 554 13.71 14.88 -15.74
N VAL A 555 12.63 14.63 -15.01
CA VAL A 555 11.59 15.61 -14.70
C VAL A 555 11.72 16.05 -13.24
N PRO A 556 11.84 17.36 -12.95
CA PRO A 556 11.88 17.86 -11.59
C PRO A 556 10.61 17.54 -10.81
N TYR A 557 10.79 17.21 -9.53
CA TYR A 557 9.72 17.07 -8.55
C TYR A 557 9.41 18.42 -7.92
N TYR A 558 8.13 18.68 -7.75
CA TYR A 558 7.57 19.80 -7.02
C TYR A 558 6.89 19.24 -5.78
N PHE A 559 7.38 19.64 -4.62
CA PHE A 559 6.89 19.16 -3.33
C PHE A 559 6.04 20.23 -2.67
N ILE A 560 4.95 19.78 -2.05
CA ILE A 560 4.22 20.53 -1.04
C ILE A 560 4.20 19.67 0.21
N GLU A 561 4.71 20.19 1.31
CA GLU A 561 4.63 19.55 2.62
C GLU A 561 3.88 20.44 3.59
N PHE A 562 3.18 19.85 4.54
CA PHE A 562 2.52 20.59 5.61
C PHE A 562 2.23 19.70 6.80
N ASP A 563 2.10 20.33 7.96
CA ASP A 563 1.76 19.65 9.20
C ASP A 563 0.25 19.42 9.29
N VAL A 564 -0.09 18.21 9.70
CA VAL A 564 -1.44 17.74 9.97
C VAL A 564 -1.47 17.18 11.38
N LYS A 565 -2.51 17.53 12.12
CA LYS A 565 -2.78 17.01 13.44
C LYS A 565 -3.89 15.97 13.33
N VAL A 566 -3.70 14.86 14.03
CA VAL A 566 -4.80 13.97 14.37
C VAL A 566 -5.68 14.73 15.35
N ARG A 567 -6.94 15.01 14.99
CA ARG A 567 -7.83 15.82 15.83
C ARG A 567 -7.89 15.24 17.23
N ASP A 568 -8.00 16.08 18.24
CA ASP A 568 -8.17 15.62 19.64
C ASP A 568 -9.43 14.78 19.81
N THR A 569 -10.41 14.98 18.93
CA THR A 569 -11.64 14.22 18.88
C THR A 569 -11.56 12.99 17.97
N SER A 570 -10.46 12.74 17.25
CA SER A 570 -10.33 11.66 16.25
C SER A 570 -10.88 10.32 16.75
N ALA A 571 -11.57 9.61 15.87
CA ALA A 571 -11.81 8.20 16.08
C ALA A 571 -10.48 7.43 16.05
N LEU A 572 -10.43 6.30 16.76
CA LEU A 572 -9.29 5.39 16.72
C LEU A 572 -9.44 4.45 15.53
N GLY A 573 -8.34 4.12 14.86
CA GLY A 573 -8.30 3.19 13.74
C GLY A 573 -7.53 3.70 12.53
N SER A 574 -7.68 3.03 11.39
CA SER A 574 -6.96 3.42 10.17
C SER A 574 -7.62 4.61 9.49
N VAL A 575 -6.82 5.61 9.11
CA VAL A 575 -7.28 6.86 8.50
C VAL A 575 -6.62 7.03 7.13
N PRO A 576 -7.39 6.95 6.02
CA PRO A 576 -6.87 7.10 4.66
C PRO A 576 -6.77 8.57 4.26
N ASN A 577 -5.85 8.89 3.35
CA ASN A 577 -5.78 10.22 2.74
C ASN A 577 -5.21 10.18 1.31
N LYS A 578 -5.70 11.07 0.43
CA LYS A 578 -5.24 11.24 -0.97
C LYS A 578 -5.45 12.69 -1.40
N PHE A 579 -4.82 13.13 -2.48
CA PHE A 579 -5.06 14.46 -3.06
C PHE A 579 -5.28 14.39 -4.56
N SER A 580 -5.82 15.46 -5.11
CA SER A 580 -6.11 15.59 -6.53
C SER A 580 -5.65 16.94 -7.10
N LEU A 581 -5.44 16.98 -8.42
CA LEU A 581 -5.10 18.18 -9.18
C LEU A 581 -6.13 18.38 -10.30
N THR A 582 -6.70 19.59 -10.40
CA THR A 582 -7.76 19.94 -11.36
C THR A 582 -7.62 21.37 -11.88
N GLY A 583 -8.37 21.72 -12.94
CA GLY A 583 -8.52 23.10 -13.41
C GLY A 583 -7.33 23.66 -14.20
N GLY A 584 -7.46 24.93 -14.60
CA GLY A 584 -6.48 25.62 -15.42
C GLY A 584 -6.21 24.89 -16.74
N SER A 585 -4.93 24.70 -17.07
CA SER A 585 -4.47 23.94 -18.25
C SER A 585 -4.93 22.47 -18.30
N LEU A 586 -5.45 21.90 -17.20
CA LEU A 586 -6.01 20.55 -17.18
C LEU A 586 -7.49 20.50 -17.63
N GLY A 587 -8.13 21.66 -17.81
CA GLY A 587 -9.55 21.76 -18.14
C GLY A 587 -10.41 21.08 -17.06
N THR A 588 -11.25 20.13 -17.48
CA THR A 588 -12.14 19.36 -16.60
C THR A 588 -11.54 18.04 -16.11
N THR A 589 -10.29 17.72 -16.49
CA THR A 589 -9.66 16.44 -16.13
C THR A 589 -9.11 16.49 -14.71
N THR A 590 -9.34 15.42 -13.94
CA THR A 590 -8.85 15.27 -12.57
C THR A 590 -7.83 14.16 -12.47
N TYR A 591 -6.67 14.47 -11.87
CA TYR A 591 -5.63 13.49 -11.53
C TYR A 591 -5.61 13.27 -10.03
N THR A 592 -5.40 12.03 -9.57
CA THR A 592 -5.42 11.67 -8.15
C THR A 592 -4.17 10.88 -7.75
N SER A 593 -3.65 11.12 -6.55
CA SER A 593 -2.52 10.38 -5.98
C SER A 593 -2.90 8.95 -5.55
N ASN A 594 -1.92 8.18 -5.09
CA ASN A 594 -2.16 7.01 -4.24
C ASN A 594 -2.89 7.40 -2.93
N ILE A 595 -3.44 6.39 -2.26
CA ILE A 595 -3.99 6.52 -0.90
C ILE A 595 -2.87 6.19 0.09
N ASP A 596 -2.61 7.07 1.05
CA ASP A 596 -1.76 6.80 2.20
C ASP A 596 -2.61 6.59 3.46
N TYR A 597 -2.30 5.58 4.27
CA TYR A 597 -3.02 5.23 5.49
C TYR A 597 -2.18 5.50 6.73
N ILE A 598 -2.72 6.20 7.73
CA ILE A 598 -2.13 6.22 9.09
C ILE A 598 -2.96 5.36 10.04
N LEU A 599 -2.41 4.99 11.20
CA LEU A 599 -3.13 4.33 12.28
C LEU A 599 -3.24 5.29 13.47
N VAL A 600 -4.46 5.57 13.94
CA VAL A 600 -4.72 6.37 15.13
C VAL A 600 -5.02 5.46 16.33
N THR A 601 -4.27 5.62 17.42
CA THR A 601 -4.39 4.87 18.67
C THR A 601 -4.56 5.83 19.85
N GLY A 602 -5.13 5.37 20.97
CA GLY A 602 -5.29 6.24 22.14
C GLY A 602 -6.05 5.56 23.27
N GLU A 603 -6.22 6.28 24.38
CA GLU A 603 -6.95 5.80 25.55
C GLU A 603 -8.00 6.81 25.99
N VAL A 604 -9.17 6.31 26.37
CA VAL A 604 -10.25 7.03 27.06
C VAL A 604 -10.45 6.49 28.49
N GLY A 605 -10.77 7.35 29.44
CA GLY A 605 -11.10 6.96 30.79
C GLY A 605 -11.78 8.08 31.56
N PHE A 606 -12.47 7.73 32.62
CA PHE A 606 -12.99 8.66 33.59
C PHE A 606 -13.15 8.03 34.98
N SER A 607 -13.05 8.86 36.02
CA SER A 607 -13.51 8.50 37.36
C SER A 607 -14.82 9.21 37.67
N LEU A 608 -15.69 8.54 38.42
CA LEU A 608 -16.93 9.12 38.94
C LEU A 608 -16.84 9.25 40.46
N ASP A 609 -17.12 10.44 40.96
CA ASP A 609 -17.22 10.74 42.37
C ASP A 609 -18.60 11.35 42.68
N LYS A 610 -19.27 10.80 43.69
CA LYS A 610 -20.55 11.30 44.21
C LYS A 610 -20.38 11.66 45.66
N GLY A 611 -20.48 12.95 45.93
CA GLY A 611 -20.46 13.49 47.28
C GLY A 611 -21.85 13.94 47.72
N VAL A 612 -22.10 13.91 49.03
CA VAL A 612 -23.25 14.53 49.68
C VAL A 612 -22.79 15.44 50.82
N LYS A 613 -23.51 16.55 51.04
CA LYS A 613 -23.28 17.45 52.19
C LYS A 613 -24.54 18.18 52.63
N LYS A 614 -24.58 18.69 53.86
CA LYS A 614 -25.58 19.71 54.24
C LYS A 614 -25.22 21.06 53.58
N PRO A 615 -26.20 21.94 53.34
CA PRO A 615 -25.95 23.27 52.76
C PRO A 615 -24.89 24.09 53.52
N ALA A 616 -24.85 23.95 54.85
CA ALA A 616 -23.90 24.65 55.72
C ALA A 616 -22.51 23.99 55.79
N ASP A 617 -22.36 22.73 55.36
CA ASP A 617 -21.08 22.04 55.42
C ASP A 617 -20.16 22.55 54.31
N GLN A 618 -18.85 22.67 54.61
CA GLN A 618 -17.88 23.16 53.63
C GLN A 618 -17.54 22.09 52.57
N ASN A 619 -17.38 20.84 53.00
CA ASN A 619 -16.88 19.73 52.17
C ASN A 619 -17.97 18.70 51.86
N TYR A 620 -17.85 18.04 50.71
CA TYR A 620 -18.65 16.87 50.37
C TYR A 620 -18.04 15.61 50.98
N ALA A 621 -18.89 14.69 51.46
CA ALA A 621 -18.50 13.39 52.01
C ALA A 621 -19.24 12.24 51.30
N SER A 622 -18.84 11.00 51.53
CA SER A 622 -19.51 9.81 50.98
C SER A 622 -20.87 9.55 51.63
N SER A 623 -21.11 10.08 52.82
CA SER A 623 -22.39 10.02 53.53
C SER A 623 -22.59 11.28 54.40
N VAL A 624 -23.85 11.60 54.71
CA VAL A 624 -24.20 12.65 55.67
C VAL A 624 -25.45 12.25 56.45
N THR A 625 -25.45 12.49 57.76
CA THR A 625 -26.62 12.27 58.62
C THR A 625 -27.40 13.58 58.78
N THR A 626 -28.69 13.58 58.49
CA THR A 626 -29.56 14.77 58.58
C THR A 626 -30.93 14.42 59.17
N THR A 627 -31.67 15.41 59.66
CA THR A 627 -33.04 15.22 60.17
C THR A 627 -34.06 15.27 59.02
N ALA A 628 -35.23 14.65 59.22
CA ALA A 628 -36.32 14.67 58.26
C ALA A 628 -36.71 16.11 57.87
N GLY A 629 -37.02 16.33 56.59
CA GLY A 629 -37.31 17.66 56.03
C GLY A 629 -36.08 18.54 55.73
N SER A 630 -34.86 18.07 56.04
CA SER A 630 -33.63 18.82 55.72
C SER A 630 -33.32 18.79 54.22
N THR A 631 -32.67 19.85 53.75
CA THR A 631 -32.04 19.88 52.42
C THR A 631 -30.62 19.31 52.49
N VAL A 632 -30.23 18.51 51.49
CA VAL A 632 -28.84 18.09 51.25
C VAL A 632 -28.47 18.38 49.80
N ASN A 633 -27.17 18.63 49.57
CA ASN A 633 -26.64 18.85 48.24
C ASN A 633 -25.85 17.63 47.79
N TYR A 634 -26.13 17.13 46.58
CA TYR A 634 -25.31 16.14 45.90
C TYR A 634 -24.38 16.80 44.90
N LYS A 635 -23.17 16.26 44.76
CA LYS A 635 -22.21 16.64 43.72
C LYS A 635 -21.84 15.40 42.92
N LEU A 636 -22.11 15.45 41.63
CA LEU A 636 -21.65 14.46 40.66
C LEU A 636 -20.43 15.04 39.96
N LYS A 637 -19.28 14.40 40.11
CA LYS A 637 -18.02 14.83 39.50
C LYS A 637 -17.50 13.71 38.61
N MET A 638 -17.26 14.02 37.33
CA MET A 638 -16.54 13.13 36.40
C MET A 638 -15.19 13.77 36.06
N ASN A 639 -14.10 13.04 36.28
CA ASN A 639 -12.78 13.47 35.80
C ASN A 639 -12.44 12.65 34.57
N SER A 640 -12.38 13.26 33.40
CA SER A 640 -11.90 12.61 32.17
C SER A 640 -10.38 12.46 32.20
N ILE A 641 -9.89 11.33 31.72
CA ILE A 641 -8.47 10.95 31.69
C ILE A 641 -8.19 10.24 30.35
N GLY A 642 -7.00 10.40 29.79
CA GLY A 642 -6.56 9.73 28.57
C GLY A 642 -6.28 10.69 27.42
N THR A 643 -5.83 10.11 26.30
CA THR A 643 -5.42 10.84 25.09
C THR A 643 -6.54 11.01 24.08
N ALA A 644 -7.62 10.23 24.17
CA ALA A 644 -8.78 10.31 23.28
C ALA A 644 -10.00 10.91 23.98
N ALA A 645 -10.81 11.68 23.25
CA ALA A 645 -11.98 12.34 23.80
C ALA A 645 -13.12 11.36 24.14
N LEU A 646 -13.75 11.55 25.31
CA LEU A 646 -15.05 10.95 25.61
C LEU A 646 -16.14 11.66 24.80
N ARG A 647 -16.95 10.89 24.07
CA ARG A 647 -18.06 11.41 23.25
C ARG A 647 -19.39 10.88 23.80
N TYR A 648 -20.44 11.69 23.71
CA TYR A 648 -21.82 11.35 24.11
C TYR A 648 -22.00 10.98 25.59
N VAL A 649 -21.36 11.73 26.50
CA VAL A 649 -21.48 11.51 27.94
C VAL A 649 -22.86 11.93 28.44
N THR A 650 -23.56 11.03 29.14
CA THR A 650 -24.81 11.33 29.86
C THR A 650 -24.61 11.06 31.35
N PHE A 651 -24.89 12.06 32.20
CA PHE A 651 -24.97 11.85 33.65
C PHE A 651 -26.37 11.39 34.04
N ALA A 652 -26.46 10.27 34.75
CA ALA A 652 -27.67 9.82 35.40
C ALA A 652 -27.37 9.53 36.87
N ASP A 653 -28.27 9.95 37.76
CA ASP A 653 -28.20 9.62 39.19
C ASP A 653 -29.52 9.02 39.66
N LEU A 654 -29.44 7.89 40.34
CA LEU A 654 -30.56 7.26 41.03
C LEU A 654 -30.58 7.80 42.46
N LEU A 655 -31.64 8.51 42.83
CA LEU A 655 -31.79 9.01 44.19
C LEU A 655 -31.98 7.86 45.20
N PRO A 656 -31.68 8.09 46.51
CA PRO A 656 -31.99 7.11 47.55
C PRO A 656 -33.47 6.71 47.48
N ARG A 657 -33.73 5.39 47.56
CA ARG A 657 -35.05 4.79 47.36
C ARG A 657 -36.04 5.28 48.43
N ASP A 658 -37.25 5.62 48.00
CA ASP A 658 -38.42 5.87 48.85
C ASP A 658 -39.05 4.51 49.21
N ALA A 659 -38.45 3.79 50.15
CA ALA A 659 -38.93 2.56 50.82
C ALA A 659 -39.50 1.41 49.95
N SER A 660 -39.18 1.33 48.65
CA SER A 660 -39.62 0.22 47.78
C SER A 660 -38.58 -0.15 46.71
N PRO A 661 -38.38 -1.45 46.38
CA PRO A 661 -37.48 -1.90 45.31
C PRO A 661 -37.84 -1.40 43.89
N SER A 662 -38.98 -0.73 43.72
CA SER A 662 -39.54 -0.33 42.43
C SER A 662 -39.35 1.16 42.06
N ASP A 663 -38.70 1.95 42.92
CA ASP A 663 -38.39 3.36 42.62
C ASP A 663 -37.18 3.48 41.66
N GLN A 664 -37.48 3.64 40.37
CA GLN A 664 -36.50 3.80 39.28
C GLN A 664 -36.47 5.24 38.72
N LYS A 665 -36.93 6.24 39.48
CA LYS A 665 -36.99 7.62 38.96
C LYS A 665 -35.59 8.23 38.77
N ILE A 666 -35.26 8.53 37.51
CA ILE A 666 -34.05 9.26 37.10
C ILE A 666 -34.33 10.77 37.21
N LEU A 667 -33.40 11.54 37.78
CA LEU A 667 -33.48 13.01 37.82
C LEU A 667 -33.50 13.59 36.40
N THR A 668 -34.48 14.42 36.09
CA THR A 668 -34.43 15.34 34.95
C THR A 668 -33.66 16.61 35.34
N LEU A 669 -32.86 17.17 34.42
CA LEU A 669 -31.91 18.27 34.66
C LEU A 669 -32.44 19.46 35.47
N CYS A 670 -33.74 19.81 35.39
CA CYS A 670 -34.35 20.90 36.17
C CYS A 670 -35.86 20.67 36.44
N GLY A 671 -36.23 19.85 37.44
CA GLY A 671 -37.63 19.74 37.87
C GLY A 671 -37.80 19.22 39.30
N PRO A 672 -38.80 19.69 40.08
CA PRO A 672 -39.10 19.13 41.39
C PRO A 672 -39.57 17.67 41.25
N ARG A 673 -38.98 16.75 42.02
CA ARG A 673 -39.30 15.31 41.97
C ARG A 673 -40.70 14.97 42.48
N GLY A 674 -41.27 15.82 43.35
CA GLY A 674 -42.59 15.62 43.95
C GLY A 674 -42.69 14.41 44.88
N THR A 675 -41.64 14.10 45.66
CA THR A 675 -41.67 12.96 46.61
C THR A 675 -42.27 13.34 47.96
N SER A 676 -43.18 12.50 48.45
CA SER A 676 -43.93 12.67 49.70
C SER A 676 -43.61 11.60 50.76
N GLY A 677 -42.48 10.90 50.66
CA GLY A 677 -42.16 9.74 51.50
C GLY A 677 -40.77 9.77 52.15
N ASN A 678 -40.66 9.07 53.28
CA ASN A 678 -39.47 8.93 54.10
C ASN A 678 -38.37 8.15 53.36
N PHE A 679 -37.17 8.72 53.31
CA PHE A 679 -35.98 8.03 52.81
C PHE A 679 -35.64 6.85 53.73
N ASP A 680 -35.39 5.67 53.14
CA ASP A 680 -34.86 4.51 53.86
C ASP A 680 -33.40 4.77 54.22
N VAL A 681 -33.18 5.53 55.29
CA VAL A 681 -31.95 5.53 56.05
C VAL A 681 -32.31 4.87 57.36
N ALA A 682 -31.90 3.61 57.53
CA ALA A 682 -32.09 2.89 58.78
C ALA A 682 -31.45 3.71 59.92
N TYR A 683 -32.31 4.41 60.66
CA TYR A 683 -31.97 5.16 61.85
C TYR A 683 -31.99 4.18 63.03
N ASN A 684 -30.89 3.47 63.25
CA ASN A 684 -30.67 2.85 64.55
C ASN A 684 -30.09 3.90 65.50
N SER A 685 -30.98 4.54 66.25
CA SER A 685 -30.68 5.14 67.56
C SER A 685 -31.61 4.43 68.55
N PHE A 686 -31.23 3.91 69.71
CA PHE A 686 -30.18 4.21 70.67
C PHE A 686 -29.71 2.88 71.32
N ILE A 687 -28.73 2.96 72.23
CA ILE A 687 -28.38 2.02 73.34
C ILE A 687 -29.04 0.65 73.32
#